data_AF-A0A556W252-F1
#
_entry.id   AF-A0A556W252-F1
#
_cell.length_a   1.000
_cell.length_b   1.000
_cell.length_c   1.000
_cell.angle_alpha   90.00
_cell.angle_beta   90.00
_cell.angle_gamma   90.00
#
_symmetry.space_group_name_H-M   'P 1'
#
loop_
_entity.id
_entity.type
_entity.pdbx_description
1 polymer ?
#
loop_
_entity_poly.entity_id
_entity_poly.type
_entity_poly.pdbx_seq_one_letter_code
_entity_poly.pdbx_strand_id
1 'polypeptide(L)'
;MPRKMNPAFQHWPQASAARCWRVCALLRPVTEYPGSRNAWPDAAEWLHKAWDIKDHDSLMTTLLWLSAQGERQRWDVEAGLLKTLNDAEHAAWLDEHQEAPHARLLSTYIAQQEPLDWAAWDWLRMAELAWAGACCGYLTQQDADHVAAHSVDLLCQRYADWTELLSAFVRGLSLFEGEDRRDVGCSANEQELLVSPHSPWAEPLQSLLNSEVRDASRKTLRRWRESAYHWLLALAGVREPELMLRQGGVALMLPEARRMEVAHFLQDTLGLHADEGAGAMARYWLPAQAHHLNQLAADAYHGIRPALHSVFGEADPQWQEQRDALKLISRHSATIHMAEKFAFYLHMALDSQLFDQDALLDYVVALKSSLCRFYPDAHSLLRAWLAWEQCLPDTDSQSLVHEIAWHLDDPGSLFNWLDWQAGTWREPGVRPALSHFTAMALAGPLNSAAWGEPYPESEREQREILAWVENHYQLQNAAELKEFIRFMLDSGDRQDYQVNYAPYTLNPGRLDAEIAILESGQCGPEELQHLLRLQRVRDDEDGCNKMDMTAWDIAQVVDLAIAGRQLDWLTLAEFHHLLDQAYGLASQHYSSWQTYAEGLYAGFSFFMGDTPERDSFLAGLRQALTAWLCAAPLLAGPWASLDFPGNKPRHFAPLHIDTLPGDQRTLH
;
A
#
# COMPACT_ATOMS: atom_id res chain seq x y z
N MET A 1 63.66 -7.42 14.74
CA MET A 1 63.09 -7.04 16.05
C MET A 1 61.60 -7.30 15.97
N PRO A 2 60.99 -8.05 16.92
CA PRO A 2 59.54 -8.23 16.91
C PRO A 2 58.87 -6.87 17.07
N ARG A 3 57.91 -6.54 16.20
CA ARG A 3 57.04 -5.36 16.35
C ARG A 3 56.51 -5.37 17.79
N LYS A 4 56.65 -4.25 18.51
CA LYS A 4 56.02 -4.12 19.83
C LYS A 4 54.52 -4.31 19.63
N MET A 5 54.00 -5.37 20.20
CA MET A 5 52.58 -5.72 20.19
C MET A 5 51.75 -4.52 20.62
N ASN A 6 50.65 -4.24 19.93
CA ASN A 6 49.75 -3.16 20.34
C ASN A 6 49.31 -3.40 21.80
N PRO A 7 49.60 -2.49 22.74
CA PRO A 7 49.30 -2.68 24.16
C PRO A 7 47.80 -2.88 24.43
N ALA A 8 46.93 -2.41 23.52
CA ALA A 8 45.49 -2.65 23.60
C ALA A 8 45.11 -4.15 23.51
N PHE A 9 45.92 -4.98 22.82
CA PHE A 9 45.65 -6.41 22.67
C PHE A 9 46.04 -7.24 23.90
N GLN A 10 46.91 -6.71 24.78
CA GLN A 10 47.34 -7.41 26.01
C GLN A 10 46.28 -7.45 27.10
N HIS A 11 45.32 -6.52 27.05
CA HIS A 11 44.37 -6.28 28.14
C HIS A 11 42.93 -6.60 27.75
N TRP A 12 42.72 -7.39 26.70
CA TRP A 12 41.37 -7.74 26.25
C TRP A 12 40.62 -8.61 27.28
N PRO A 13 39.34 -8.31 27.62
CA PRO A 13 38.55 -9.12 28.54
C PRO A 13 38.40 -10.59 28.11
N GLN A 14 38.70 -11.49 29.04
CA GLN A 14 38.61 -12.95 28.84
C GLN A 14 37.30 -13.56 29.34
N ALA A 15 36.42 -12.76 29.96
CA ALA A 15 35.11 -13.22 30.41
C ALA A 15 34.29 -13.72 29.22
N SER A 16 33.60 -14.86 29.36
CA SER A 16 32.77 -15.42 28.27
C SER A 16 31.68 -14.46 27.81
N ALA A 17 31.13 -13.66 28.74
CA ALA A 17 30.13 -12.64 28.41
C ALA A 17 30.69 -11.49 27.56
N ALA A 18 32.01 -11.28 27.58
CA ALA A 18 32.68 -10.21 26.85
C ALA A 18 33.06 -10.58 25.40
N ARG A 19 32.72 -11.79 24.93
CA ARG A 19 33.18 -12.32 23.63
C ARG A 19 32.65 -11.52 22.43
N CYS A 20 31.37 -11.13 22.44
CA CYS A 20 30.75 -10.35 21.36
C CYS A 20 31.47 -9.03 21.10
N TRP A 21 31.99 -8.37 22.15
CA TRP A 21 32.68 -7.08 22.07
C TRP A 21 33.98 -7.10 21.24
N ARG A 22 34.49 -8.27 20.81
CA ARG A 22 35.64 -8.38 19.90
C ARG A 22 35.42 -7.66 18.57
N VAL A 23 34.17 -7.50 18.13
CA VAL A 23 33.84 -6.70 16.94
C VAL A 23 34.20 -5.22 17.10
N CYS A 24 34.24 -4.70 18.33
CA CYS A 24 34.64 -3.31 18.58
C CYS A 24 36.14 -3.08 18.40
N ALA A 25 36.97 -4.13 18.30
CA ALA A 25 38.42 -3.97 18.23
C ALA A 25 38.92 -3.07 17.10
N LEU A 26 38.16 -2.97 15.99
CA LEU A 26 38.47 -2.11 14.86
C LEU A 26 38.24 -0.61 15.16
N LEU A 27 37.18 -0.29 15.91
CA LEU A 27 36.74 1.09 16.16
C LEU A 27 37.19 1.60 17.53
N ARG A 28 36.98 0.78 18.55
CA ARG A 28 37.20 1.08 19.96
C ARG A 28 37.62 -0.18 20.73
N PRO A 29 38.92 -0.39 20.97
CA PRO A 29 39.38 -1.55 21.76
C PRO A 29 38.76 -1.56 23.17
N VAL A 30 38.17 -2.69 23.56
CA VAL A 30 37.59 -2.88 24.89
C VAL A 30 38.65 -3.45 25.82
N THR A 31 39.05 -2.67 26.83
CA THR A 31 40.13 -3.03 27.78
C THR A 31 39.63 -3.40 29.17
N GLU A 32 38.36 -3.14 29.49
CA GLU A 32 37.71 -3.46 30.76
C GLU A 32 36.30 -4.00 30.48
N TYR A 33 35.80 -4.90 31.31
CA TYR A 33 34.43 -5.40 31.27
C TYR A 33 33.97 -5.76 32.70
N PRO A 34 32.76 -5.37 33.14
CA PRO A 34 31.72 -4.63 32.42
C PRO A 34 32.09 -3.17 32.11
N GLY A 35 31.32 -2.52 31.24
CA GLY A 35 31.46 -1.12 30.88
C GLY A 35 31.42 -0.21 32.09
N SER A 36 32.34 0.74 32.13
CA SER A 36 32.48 1.71 33.21
C SER A 36 32.89 3.07 32.65
N ARG A 37 32.67 4.15 33.42
CA ARG A 37 33.20 5.47 33.08
C ARG A 37 34.73 5.49 33.00
N ASN A 38 35.43 4.56 33.65
CA ASN A 38 36.89 4.48 33.54
C ASN A 38 37.33 3.87 32.21
N ALA A 39 36.54 2.96 31.66
CA ALA A 39 36.81 2.34 30.37
C ALA A 39 36.68 3.33 29.20
N TRP A 40 35.75 4.30 29.31
CA TRP A 40 35.62 5.40 28.35
C TRP A 40 35.09 6.69 29.03
N PRO A 41 35.98 7.54 29.58
CA PRO A 41 35.59 8.70 30.39
C PRO A 41 34.77 9.77 29.66
N ASP A 42 35.04 9.96 28.37
CA ASP A 42 34.42 10.97 27.49
C ASP A 42 33.32 10.39 26.59
N ALA A 43 32.83 9.17 26.85
CA ALA A 43 31.82 8.49 26.02
C ALA A 43 30.56 9.35 25.77
N ALA A 44 30.03 10.00 26.81
CA ALA A 44 28.84 10.85 26.69
C ALA A 44 29.09 12.10 25.83
N GLU A 45 30.28 12.70 25.94
CA GLU A 45 30.66 13.86 25.13
C GLU A 45 30.86 13.47 23.66
N TRP A 46 31.45 12.30 23.42
CA TRP A 46 31.60 11.74 22.08
C TRP A 46 30.24 11.40 21.44
N LEU A 47 29.35 10.73 22.17
CA LEU A 47 27.98 10.44 21.71
C LEU A 47 27.24 11.72 21.32
N HIS A 48 27.35 12.77 22.14
CA HIS A 48 26.72 14.05 21.84
C HIS A 48 27.33 14.74 20.61
N LYS A 49 28.66 14.81 20.50
CA LYS A 49 29.32 15.56 19.41
C LYS A 49 29.30 14.84 18.07
N ALA A 50 29.46 13.52 18.06
CA ALA A 50 29.58 12.73 16.85
C ALA A 50 28.23 12.21 16.32
N TRP A 51 27.23 12.05 17.20
CA TRP A 51 25.95 11.43 16.86
C TRP A 51 24.71 12.22 17.31
N ASP A 52 24.89 13.37 17.98
CA ASP A 52 23.80 14.12 18.65
C ASP A 52 22.98 13.30 19.67
N ILE A 53 23.58 12.24 20.23
CA ILE A 53 22.93 11.37 21.22
C ILE A 53 23.12 11.96 22.62
N LYS A 54 22.00 12.24 23.30
CA LYS A 54 21.98 12.96 24.59
C LYS A 54 21.51 12.09 25.76
N ASP A 55 20.86 10.97 25.49
CA ASP A 55 20.19 10.14 26.49
C ASP A 55 19.99 8.70 26.00
N HIS A 56 19.33 7.88 26.83
CA HIS A 56 18.95 6.51 26.50
C HIS A 56 18.06 6.42 25.25
N ASP A 57 17.08 7.30 25.09
CA ASP A 57 16.07 7.17 24.04
C ASP A 57 16.64 7.53 22.66
N SER A 58 17.44 8.59 22.56
CA SER A 58 18.19 8.94 21.35
C SER A 58 19.23 7.87 20.98
N LEU A 59 19.88 7.25 21.98
CA LEU A 59 20.78 6.11 21.76
C LEU A 59 20.02 4.89 21.24
N MET A 60 18.93 4.50 21.88
CA MET A 60 18.12 3.35 21.46
C MET A 60 17.54 3.54 20.07
N THR A 61 17.07 4.74 19.75
CA THR A 61 16.63 5.10 18.40
C THR A 61 17.71 4.84 17.36
N THR A 62 18.93 5.32 17.61
CA THR A 62 20.08 5.15 16.70
C THR A 62 20.48 3.67 16.56
N LEU A 63 20.51 2.93 17.67
CA LEU A 63 20.84 1.49 17.66
C LEU A 63 19.80 0.67 16.89
N LEU A 64 18.51 0.95 17.08
CA LEU A 64 17.44 0.28 16.35
C LEU A 64 17.45 0.64 14.87
N TRP A 65 17.77 1.88 14.51
CA TRP A 65 17.95 2.28 13.10
C TRP A 65 19.14 1.57 12.45
N LEU A 66 20.33 1.58 13.08
CA LEU A 66 21.52 0.90 12.54
C LEU A 66 21.29 -0.61 12.36
N SER A 67 20.54 -1.25 13.28
CA SER A 67 20.18 -2.66 13.10
C SER A 67 19.20 -2.86 11.93
N ALA A 68 18.19 -1.98 11.78
CA ALA A 68 17.07 -2.16 10.85
C ALA A 68 17.32 -1.72 9.41
N GLN A 69 18.03 -0.59 9.22
CA GLN A 69 18.26 0.07 7.92
C GLN A 69 19.67 0.63 7.83
N GLY A 70 20.05 1.53 8.74
CA GLY A 70 21.34 2.23 8.70
C GLY A 70 21.55 3.03 7.41
N GLU A 71 22.79 3.44 7.17
CA GLU A 71 23.16 4.07 5.89
C GLU A 71 23.15 3.06 4.73
N ARG A 72 23.39 1.77 5.04
CA ARG A 72 23.48 0.72 4.03
C ARG A 72 22.23 0.58 3.17
N GLN A 73 21.04 0.83 3.73
CA GLN A 73 19.78 0.70 2.99
C GLN A 73 19.76 1.65 1.80
N ARG A 74 20.08 2.92 2.04
CA ARG A 74 20.11 3.95 1.00
C ARG A 74 21.10 3.56 -0.10
N TRP A 75 22.31 3.16 0.28
CA TRP A 75 23.34 2.77 -0.69
C TRP A 75 22.95 1.53 -1.48
N ASP A 76 22.33 0.52 -0.86
CA ASP A 76 21.88 -0.71 -1.54
C ASP A 76 20.74 -0.41 -2.53
N VAL A 77 19.76 0.42 -2.13
CA VAL A 77 18.64 0.83 -2.98
C VAL A 77 19.12 1.65 -4.17
N GLU A 78 19.95 2.67 -3.93
CA GLU A 78 20.53 3.50 -5.00
C GLU A 78 21.43 2.66 -5.93
N ALA A 79 22.19 1.69 -5.39
CA ALA A 79 22.97 0.78 -6.20
C ALA A 79 22.11 -0.12 -7.09
N GLY A 80 20.97 -0.57 -6.59
CA GLY A 80 19.96 -1.30 -7.36
C GLY A 80 19.43 -0.46 -8.51
N LEU A 81 18.97 0.76 -8.20
CA LEU A 81 18.46 1.72 -9.17
C LEU A 81 19.48 2.01 -10.27
N LEU A 82 20.71 2.40 -9.90
CA LEU A 82 21.76 2.78 -10.85
C LEU A 82 22.14 1.68 -11.84
N LYS A 83 21.96 0.41 -11.48
CA LYS A 83 22.17 -0.73 -12.39
C LYS A 83 21.10 -0.84 -13.48
N THR A 84 19.94 -0.21 -13.28
CA THR A 84 18.80 -0.25 -14.21
C THR A 84 18.74 0.99 -15.11
N LEU A 85 19.38 2.09 -14.71
CA LEU A 85 19.38 3.35 -15.44
C LEU A 85 20.21 3.26 -16.73
N ASN A 86 19.78 3.98 -17.76
CA ASN A 86 20.60 4.25 -18.94
C ASN A 86 21.61 5.39 -18.70
N ASP A 87 22.54 5.62 -19.63
CA ASP A 87 23.61 6.61 -19.47
C ASP A 87 23.11 8.04 -19.20
N ALA A 88 21.99 8.44 -19.81
CA ALA A 88 21.42 9.78 -19.63
C ALA A 88 20.73 9.93 -18.27
N GLU A 89 19.96 8.93 -17.86
CA GLU A 89 19.33 8.85 -16.53
C GLU A 89 20.39 8.80 -15.42
N HIS A 90 21.43 8.01 -15.62
CA HIS A 90 22.55 7.94 -14.67
C HIS A 90 23.26 9.29 -14.54
N ALA A 91 23.46 10.02 -15.64
CA ALA A 91 24.06 11.36 -15.60
C ALA A 91 23.16 12.37 -14.87
N ALA A 92 21.84 12.32 -15.09
CA ALA A 92 20.88 13.15 -14.39
C ALA A 92 20.86 12.84 -12.88
N TRP A 93 20.86 11.56 -12.50
CA TRP A 93 20.93 11.15 -11.10
C TRP A 93 22.17 11.69 -10.39
N LEU A 94 23.35 11.65 -11.05
CA LEU A 94 24.58 12.21 -10.49
C LEU A 94 24.53 13.72 -10.30
N ASP A 95 23.83 14.45 -11.17
CA ASP A 95 23.65 15.89 -11.06
C ASP A 95 22.74 16.24 -9.88
N GLU A 96 21.62 15.53 -9.73
CA GLU A 96 20.70 15.65 -8.59
C GLU A 96 21.40 15.33 -7.25
N HIS A 97 22.34 14.38 -7.25
CA HIS A 97 23.04 13.91 -6.07
C HIS A 97 24.46 14.49 -5.92
N GLN A 98 24.75 15.63 -6.55
CA GLN A 98 26.11 16.20 -6.55
C GLN A 98 26.65 16.54 -5.15
N GLU A 99 25.77 16.82 -4.18
CA GLU A 99 26.14 17.12 -2.79
C GLU A 99 26.22 15.87 -1.91
N ALA A 100 25.77 14.72 -2.40
CA ALA A 100 25.85 13.47 -1.66
C ALA A 100 27.26 12.86 -1.80
N PRO A 101 28.04 12.73 -0.69
CA PRO A 101 29.44 12.29 -0.76
C PRO A 101 29.65 10.94 -1.46
N HIS A 102 28.71 10.00 -1.26
CA HIS A 102 28.81 8.65 -1.79
C HIS A 102 28.50 8.54 -3.28
N ALA A 103 27.76 9.48 -3.88
CA ALA A 103 27.11 9.28 -5.20
C ALA A 103 28.10 8.96 -6.32
N ARG A 104 29.19 9.74 -6.43
CA ARG A 104 30.24 9.51 -7.44
C ARG A 104 31.01 8.22 -7.20
N LEU A 105 31.27 7.90 -5.93
CA LEU A 105 32.02 6.72 -5.55
C LEU A 105 31.19 5.45 -5.79
N LEU A 106 29.90 5.49 -5.48
CA LEU A 106 28.97 4.40 -5.75
C LEU A 106 28.89 4.08 -7.25
N SER A 107 28.76 5.10 -8.09
CA SER A 107 28.83 4.95 -9.55
C SER A 107 30.16 4.33 -10.00
N THR A 108 31.27 4.75 -9.40
CA THR A 108 32.59 4.20 -9.69
C THR A 108 32.68 2.72 -9.32
N TYR A 109 32.17 2.32 -8.16
CA TYR A 109 32.13 0.92 -7.72
C TYR A 109 31.29 0.05 -8.65
N ILE A 110 30.13 0.54 -9.10
CA ILE A 110 29.28 -0.17 -10.06
C ILE A 110 30.03 -0.36 -11.40
N ALA A 111 30.65 0.70 -11.92
CA ALA A 111 31.41 0.65 -13.17
C ALA A 111 32.61 -0.30 -13.09
N GLN A 112 33.26 -0.38 -11.93
CA GLN A 112 34.38 -1.29 -11.66
C GLN A 112 33.94 -2.73 -11.32
N GLN A 113 32.62 -2.99 -11.25
CA GLN A 113 32.06 -4.28 -10.83
C GLN A 113 32.55 -4.73 -9.45
N GLU A 114 32.75 -3.77 -8.56
CA GLU A 114 33.13 -4.06 -7.19
C GLU A 114 32.00 -4.75 -6.45
N PRO A 115 32.31 -5.60 -5.46
CA PRO A 115 31.28 -6.10 -4.57
C PRO A 115 30.55 -4.90 -3.94
N LEU A 116 29.22 -4.92 -3.97
CA LEU A 116 28.36 -3.86 -3.43
C LEU A 116 27.83 -4.31 -2.06
N ASP A 117 28.69 -4.17 -1.05
CA ASP A 117 28.41 -4.61 0.30
C ASP A 117 29.19 -3.76 1.32
N TRP A 118 28.47 -3.21 2.28
CA TRP A 118 28.96 -2.20 3.22
C TRP A 118 28.27 -2.31 4.58
N ALA A 119 27.49 -3.36 4.83
CA ALA A 119 26.68 -3.48 6.05
C ALA A 119 27.53 -3.50 7.35
N ALA A 120 28.80 -3.92 7.26
CA ALA A 120 29.73 -3.87 8.38
C ALA A 120 29.95 -2.45 8.93
N TRP A 121 29.81 -1.42 8.08
CA TRP A 121 29.88 -0.02 8.47
C TRP A 121 28.85 0.32 9.57
N ASP A 122 27.63 -0.16 9.42
CA ASP A 122 26.56 0.14 10.37
C ASP A 122 26.64 -0.77 11.60
N TRP A 123 26.82 -2.08 11.39
CA TRP A 123 26.73 -3.03 12.50
C TRP A 123 27.95 -2.97 13.44
N LEU A 124 29.13 -2.59 12.98
CA LEU A 124 30.26 -2.33 13.89
C LEU A 124 30.05 -1.05 14.72
N ARG A 125 29.53 0.02 14.09
CA ARG A 125 29.20 1.27 14.80
C ARG A 125 28.07 1.06 15.81
N MET A 126 27.10 0.19 15.50
CA MET A 126 26.07 -0.23 16.45
C MET A 126 26.68 -0.85 17.72
N ALA A 127 27.69 -1.71 17.57
CA ALA A 127 28.41 -2.26 18.72
C ALA A 127 29.23 -1.19 19.46
N GLU A 128 29.91 -0.26 18.78
CA GLU A 128 30.63 0.85 19.43
C GLU A 128 29.68 1.75 20.24
N LEU A 129 28.52 2.09 19.69
CA LEU A 129 27.49 2.89 20.36
C LEU A 129 26.93 2.18 21.58
N ALA A 130 26.70 0.86 21.50
CA ALA A 130 26.27 0.06 22.66
C ALA A 130 27.32 0.09 23.79
N TRP A 131 28.60 0.01 23.42
CA TRP A 131 29.71 0.10 24.38
C TRP A 131 29.77 1.48 25.05
N ALA A 132 29.69 2.56 24.24
CA ALA A 132 29.64 3.93 24.75
C ALA A 132 28.47 4.10 25.73
N GLY A 133 27.29 3.57 25.37
CA GLY A 133 26.09 3.58 26.19
C GLY A 133 26.27 2.88 27.54
N ALA A 134 26.93 1.72 27.58
CA ALA A 134 27.26 1.03 28.83
C ALA A 134 28.25 1.86 29.68
N CYS A 135 29.29 2.43 29.06
CA CYS A 135 30.31 3.22 29.74
C CYS A 135 29.76 4.51 30.37
N CYS A 136 28.87 5.24 29.67
CA CYS A 136 28.27 6.47 30.20
C CYS A 136 27.06 6.22 31.11
N GLY A 137 26.53 4.99 31.12
CA GLY A 137 25.37 4.57 31.91
C GLY A 137 24.02 4.88 31.25
N TYR A 138 23.99 5.11 29.94
CA TYR A 138 22.73 5.22 29.19
C TYR A 138 22.08 3.85 29.01
N LEU A 139 22.87 2.79 28.89
CA LEU A 139 22.41 1.40 28.84
C LEU A 139 22.83 0.64 30.09
N THR A 140 22.03 -0.34 30.50
CA THR A 140 22.53 -1.39 31.39
C THR A 140 23.56 -2.24 30.64
N GLN A 141 24.48 -2.89 31.37
CA GLN A 141 25.42 -3.81 30.73
C GLN A 141 24.69 -4.92 29.96
N GLN A 142 23.58 -5.42 30.51
CA GLN A 142 22.80 -6.48 29.88
C GLN A 142 22.18 -6.04 28.55
N ASP A 143 21.60 -4.84 28.49
CA ASP A 143 21.03 -4.31 27.24
C ASP A 143 22.13 -4.08 26.21
N ALA A 144 23.27 -3.52 26.63
CA ALA A 144 24.43 -3.33 25.77
C ALA A 144 24.98 -4.67 25.22
N ASP A 145 25.06 -5.72 26.06
CA ASP A 145 25.47 -7.06 25.63
C ASP A 145 24.49 -7.65 24.62
N HIS A 146 23.17 -7.44 24.79
CA HIS A 146 22.16 -7.88 23.83
C HIS A 146 22.28 -7.14 22.49
N VAL A 147 22.53 -5.83 22.48
CA VAL A 147 22.78 -5.07 21.25
C VAL A 147 24.06 -5.55 20.57
N ALA A 148 25.17 -5.67 21.30
CA ALA A 148 26.44 -6.15 20.74
C ALA A 148 26.31 -7.57 20.19
N ALA A 149 25.64 -8.47 20.90
CA ALA A 149 25.34 -9.81 20.42
C ALA A 149 24.48 -9.80 19.15
N HIS A 150 23.49 -8.91 19.06
CA HIS A 150 22.69 -8.76 17.85
C HIS A 150 23.52 -8.26 16.65
N SER A 151 24.43 -7.31 16.85
CA SER A 151 25.38 -6.88 15.81
C SER A 151 26.22 -8.05 15.31
N VAL A 152 26.80 -8.84 16.23
CA VAL A 152 27.57 -10.03 15.86
C VAL A 152 26.71 -11.04 15.11
N ASP A 153 25.44 -11.24 15.50
CA ASP A 153 24.52 -12.15 14.82
C ASP A 153 24.23 -11.71 13.37
N LEU A 154 24.07 -10.41 13.12
CA LEU A 154 23.91 -9.87 11.76
C LEU A 154 25.20 -10.02 10.94
N LEU A 155 26.36 -9.69 11.54
CA LEU A 155 27.67 -9.87 10.91
C LEU A 155 27.92 -11.33 10.53
N CYS A 156 27.61 -12.28 11.41
CA CYS A 156 27.79 -13.72 11.15
C CYS A 156 26.89 -14.24 10.02
N GLN A 157 25.74 -13.60 9.77
CA GLN A 157 24.83 -13.99 8.68
C GLN A 157 25.33 -13.52 7.31
N ARG A 158 26.10 -12.42 7.25
CA ARG A 158 26.53 -11.79 6.00
C ARG A 158 27.98 -12.08 5.63
N TYR A 159 28.86 -12.27 6.62
CA TYR A 159 30.30 -12.43 6.41
C TYR A 159 30.81 -13.78 6.91
N ALA A 160 31.63 -14.45 6.11
CA ALA A 160 32.24 -15.72 6.49
C ALA A 160 33.33 -15.53 7.56
N ASP A 161 34.14 -14.47 7.42
CA ASP A 161 35.28 -14.18 8.29
C ASP A 161 35.58 -12.69 8.48
N TRP A 162 36.64 -12.40 9.24
CA TRP A 162 37.09 -11.04 9.55
C TRP A 162 37.62 -10.26 8.34
N THR A 163 38.14 -10.94 7.32
CA THR A 163 38.72 -10.31 6.13
C THR A 163 37.61 -9.75 5.24
N GLU A 164 36.56 -10.53 5.01
CA GLU A 164 35.37 -10.08 4.28
C GLU A 164 34.71 -8.91 5.00
N LEU A 165 34.52 -9.03 6.32
CA LEU A 165 33.96 -8.00 7.17
C LEU A 165 34.75 -6.69 7.09
N LEU A 166 36.09 -6.76 7.21
CA LEU A 166 36.94 -5.56 7.12
C LEU A 166 36.83 -4.91 5.73
N SER A 167 36.81 -5.71 4.67
CA SER A 167 36.69 -5.20 3.29
C SER A 167 35.35 -4.51 3.05
N ALA A 168 34.26 -5.02 3.62
CA ALA A 168 32.94 -4.37 3.60
C ALA A 168 32.92 -3.09 4.44
N PHE A 169 33.55 -3.10 5.62
CA PHE A 169 33.65 -1.91 6.46
C PHE A 169 34.38 -0.77 5.75
N VAL A 170 35.53 -1.04 5.12
CA VAL A 170 36.29 -0.04 4.36
C VAL A 170 35.48 0.54 3.20
N ARG A 171 34.71 -0.29 2.49
CA ARG A 171 33.81 0.18 1.43
C ARG A 171 32.75 1.14 1.97
N GLY A 172 32.08 0.79 3.06
CA GLY A 172 31.08 1.66 3.69
C GLY A 172 31.68 2.96 4.25
N LEU A 173 32.86 2.89 4.88
CA LEU A 173 33.62 4.08 5.29
C LEU A 173 33.92 4.99 4.09
N SER A 174 34.34 4.39 2.97
CA SER A 174 34.65 5.14 1.75
C SER A 174 33.43 5.86 1.20
N LEU A 175 32.27 5.19 1.16
CA LEU A 175 31.00 5.81 0.75
C LEU A 175 30.62 6.95 1.70
N PHE A 176 30.71 6.73 3.00
CA PHE A 176 30.39 7.75 4.01
C PHE A 176 31.28 8.99 3.89
N GLU A 177 32.58 8.83 3.65
CA GLU A 177 33.53 9.94 3.50
C GLU A 177 33.55 10.54 2.08
N GLY A 178 33.00 9.85 1.09
CA GLY A 178 33.10 10.22 -0.33
C GLY A 178 34.51 10.08 -0.93
N GLU A 179 35.38 9.30 -0.28
CA GLU A 179 36.77 9.07 -0.69
C GLU A 179 37.07 7.57 -0.73
N ASP A 180 37.62 7.06 -1.84
CA ASP A 180 37.97 5.65 -1.95
C ASP A 180 39.15 5.29 -1.03
N ARG A 181 38.86 4.57 0.06
CA ARG A 181 39.88 4.13 1.03
C ARG A 181 40.49 2.77 0.71
N ARG A 182 40.02 2.07 -0.33
CA ARG A 182 40.48 0.70 -0.63
C ARG A 182 41.96 0.68 -1.04
N ASP A 183 42.40 1.70 -1.79
CA ASP A 183 43.77 1.83 -2.29
C ASP A 183 44.79 2.28 -1.23
N VAL A 184 44.33 2.88 -0.13
CA VAL A 184 45.18 3.25 1.01
C VAL A 184 45.71 1.99 1.72
N GLY A 185 45.08 0.84 1.48
CA GLY A 185 45.43 -0.46 2.04
C GLY A 185 45.10 -0.56 3.53
N CYS A 186 45.09 -1.78 4.06
CA CYS A 186 44.84 -1.97 5.50
C CYS A 186 45.90 -1.23 6.32
N SER A 187 45.45 -0.39 7.26
CA SER A 187 46.37 0.26 8.19
C SER A 187 47.20 -0.78 8.94
N ALA A 188 48.38 -0.40 9.45
CA ALA A 188 49.23 -1.33 10.19
C ALA A 188 48.49 -1.98 11.38
N ASN A 189 47.49 -1.29 11.95
CA ASN A 189 46.65 -1.79 13.03
C ASN A 189 45.62 -2.82 12.54
N GLU A 190 44.97 -2.59 11.41
CA GLU A 190 44.03 -3.54 10.79
C GLU A 190 44.73 -4.84 10.38
N GLN A 191 45.94 -4.74 9.80
CA GLN A 191 46.75 -5.91 9.49
C GLN A 191 47.14 -6.68 10.76
N GLU A 192 47.45 -5.98 11.86
CA GLU A 192 47.77 -6.62 13.13
C GLU A 192 46.55 -7.33 13.72
N LEU A 193 45.34 -6.75 13.59
CA LEU A 193 44.10 -7.40 14.00
C LEU A 193 43.87 -8.73 13.27
N LEU A 194 44.09 -8.79 11.95
CA LEU A 194 43.87 -10.00 11.16
C LEU A 194 44.92 -11.09 11.40
N VAL A 195 46.19 -10.71 11.60
CA VAL A 195 47.31 -11.67 11.54
C VAL A 195 47.87 -12.04 12.92
N SER A 196 47.72 -11.20 13.93
CA SER A 196 48.33 -11.45 15.25
C SER A 196 47.60 -12.56 16.01
N PRO A 197 48.30 -13.58 16.55
CA PRO A 197 47.69 -14.62 17.38
C PRO A 197 47.22 -14.10 18.75
N HIS A 198 47.63 -12.89 19.12
CA HIS A 198 47.21 -12.20 20.34
C HIS A 198 46.11 -11.16 20.08
N SER A 199 45.67 -11.03 18.81
CA SER A 199 44.57 -10.15 18.45
C SER A 199 43.24 -10.64 19.06
N PRO A 200 42.32 -9.73 19.42
CA PRO A 200 40.93 -10.10 19.70
C PRO A 200 40.24 -10.85 18.54
N TRP A 201 40.70 -10.67 17.29
CA TRP A 201 40.21 -11.38 16.09
C TRP A 201 40.92 -12.72 15.83
N ALA A 202 41.86 -13.14 16.68
CA ALA A 202 42.42 -14.49 16.60
C ALA A 202 41.33 -15.57 16.81
N GLU A 203 40.25 -15.20 17.50
CA GLU A 203 39.04 -15.99 17.60
C GLU A 203 38.16 -15.79 16.35
N PRO A 204 37.71 -16.85 15.66
CA PRO A 204 36.90 -16.71 14.46
C PRO A 204 35.57 -15.98 14.72
N LEU A 205 35.15 -15.11 13.78
CA LEU A 205 33.90 -14.36 13.84
C LEU A 205 32.70 -15.24 14.21
N GLN A 206 32.56 -16.38 13.53
CA GLN A 206 31.46 -17.34 13.71
C GLN A 206 31.41 -18.00 15.10
N SER A 207 32.50 -17.92 15.88
CA SER A 207 32.59 -18.52 17.21
C SER A 207 32.22 -17.56 18.34
N LEU A 208 32.04 -16.26 18.05
CA LEU A 208 31.83 -15.23 19.06
C LEU A 208 30.50 -15.36 19.82
N LEU A 209 29.51 -16.01 19.23
CA LEU A 209 28.19 -16.25 19.85
C LEU A 209 27.92 -17.74 19.99
N ASN A 210 27.44 -18.14 21.17
CA ASN A 210 26.74 -19.41 21.32
C ASN A 210 25.23 -19.23 21.03
N SER A 211 24.50 -20.33 20.91
CA SER A 211 23.06 -20.30 20.58
C SER A 211 22.23 -19.58 21.66
N GLU A 212 22.56 -19.76 22.93
CA GLU A 212 21.82 -19.16 24.05
C GLU A 212 21.88 -17.62 24.02
N VAL A 213 23.08 -17.05 23.85
CA VAL A 213 23.28 -15.59 23.77
C VAL A 213 22.63 -15.04 22.49
N ARG A 214 22.75 -15.76 21.37
CA ARG A 214 22.08 -15.38 20.12
C ARG A 214 20.57 -15.33 20.31
N ASP A 215 19.95 -16.38 20.81
CA ASP A 215 18.50 -16.45 20.99
C ASP A 215 17.99 -15.42 22.00
N ALA A 216 18.74 -15.19 23.09
CA ALA A 216 18.43 -14.14 24.06
C ALA A 216 18.46 -12.75 23.42
N SER A 217 19.50 -12.44 22.63
CA SER A 217 19.59 -11.15 21.91
C SER A 217 18.43 -10.95 20.94
N ARG A 218 18.12 -11.97 20.11
CA ARG A 218 16.99 -11.92 19.16
C ARG A 218 15.66 -11.71 19.87
N LYS A 219 15.46 -12.37 21.02
CA LYS A 219 14.25 -12.19 21.84
C LYS A 219 14.14 -10.77 22.39
N THR A 220 15.25 -10.21 22.88
CA THR A 220 15.28 -8.83 23.39
C THR A 220 14.99 -7.82 22.28
N LEU A 221 15.60 -7.97 21.10
CA LEU A 221 15.36 -7.10 19.95
C LEU A 221 13.90 -7.11 19.49
N ARG A 222 13.28 -8.30 19.41
CA ARG A 222 11.85 -8.42 19.10
C ARG A 222 10.97 -7.77 20.17
N ARG A 223 11.37 -7.87 21.44
CA ARG A 223 10.66 -7.22 22.55
C ARG A 223 10.70 -5.70 22.43
N TRP A 224 11.83 -5.11 22.05
CA TRP A 224 11.88 -3.66 21.79
C TRP A 224 10.98 -3.23 20.63
N ARG A 225 10.68 -4.15 19.69
CA ARG A 225 9.83 -3.94 18.52
C ARG A 225 8.42 -4.54 18.66
N GLU A 226 7.97 -4.86 19.88
CA GLU A 226 6.73 -5.63 20.07
C GLU A 226 5.45 -4.80 19.84
N SER A 227 5.56 -3.47 19.88
CA SER A 227 4.40 -2.59 19.73
C SER A 227 3.84 -2.59 18.30
N ALA A 228 2.53 -2.36 18.20
CA ALA A 228 1.85 -2.17 16.91
C ALA A 228 2.47 -1.00 16.11
N TYR A 229 2.97 0.05 16.78
CA TYR A 229 3.62 1.17 16.11
C TYR A 229 4.82 0.74 15.24
N HIS A 230 5.59 -0.28 15.64
CA HIS A 230 6.70 -0.80 14.83
C HIS A 230 6.23 -1.48 13.54
N TRP A 231 5.02 -2.05 13.52
CA TRP A 231 4.42 -2.57 12.29
C TRP A 231 4.08 -1.43 11.33
N LEU A 232 3.51 -0.34 11.86
CA LEU A 232 3.23 0.84 11.06
C LEU A 232 4.52 1.43 10.47
N LEU A 233 5.55 1.61 11.30
CA LEU A 233 6.86 2.08 10.84
C LEU A 233 7.41 1.16 9.75
N ALA A 234 7.36 -0.16 9.92
CA ALA A 234 7.88 -1.10 8.92
C ALA A 234 7.20 -0.97 7.56
N LEU A 235 5.87 -0.78 7.54
CA LEU A 235 5.10 -0.66 6.30
C LEU A 235 5.25 0.73 5.67
N ALA A 236 4.96 1.79 6.43
CA ALA A 236 5.07 3.16 5.93
C ALA A 236 6.52 3.54 5.59
N GLY A 237 7.49 2.98 6.32
CA GLY A 237 8.92 3.24 6.14
C GLY A 237 9.55 2.63 4.89
N VAL A 238 8.81 1.82 4.13
CA VAL A 238 9.23 1.45 2.76
C VAL A 238 9.09 2.66 1.83
N ARG A 239 8.04 3.47 2.02
CA ARG A 239 7.79 4.70 1.26
C ARG A 239 8.52 5.91 1.82
N GLU A 240 8.61 6.02 3.14
CA GLU A 240 9.33 7.09 3.86
C GLU A 240 10.45 6.48 4.75
N PRO A 241 11.63 6.15 4.20
CA PRO A 241 12.71 5.49 4.93
C PRO A 241 13.13 6.17 6.24
N GLU A 242 13.03 7.51 6.30
CA GLU A 242 13.31 8.32 7.48
C GLU A 242 12.48 7.93 8.72
N LEU A 243 11.34 7.26 8.54
CA LEU A 243 10.50 6.79 9.64
C LEU A 243 11.20 5.74 10.50
N MET A 244 12.23 5.06 10.01
CA MET A 244 13.02 4.14 10.83
C MET A 244 13.78 4.82 11.96
N LEU A 245 14.00 6.13 11.88
CA LEU A 245 14.57 6.94 12.97
C LEU A 245 13.56 7.22 14.10
N ARG A 246 12.36 6.61 14.07
CA ARG A 246 11.33 6.75 15.11
C ARG A 246 11.12 5.47 15.93
N GLN A 247 11.93 4.43 15.71
CA GLN A 247 11.78 3.15 16.42
C GLN A 247 11.96 3.24 17.94
N GLY A 248 12.82 4.14 18.43
CA GLY A 248 13.10 4.23 19.87
C GLY A 248 12.03 4.97 20.70
N GLY A 249 11.11 5.71 20.07
CA GLY A 249 10.12 6.52 20.78
C GLY A 249 8.81 6.72 20.00
N VAL A 250 7.69 6.32 20.62
CA VAL A 250 6.33 6.40 20.03
C VAL A 250 5.72 7.82 20.15
N ALA A 251 6.26 8.66 21.04
CA ALA A 251 5.68 9.95 21.42
C ALA A 251 6.54 11.14 20.98
N LEU A 252 6.82 11.25 19.69
CA LEU A 252 7.50 12.43 19.14
C LEU A 252 6.48 13.55 18.95
N MET A 253 6.65 14.65 19.69
CA MET A 253 6.01 15.92 19.34
C MET A 253 6.65 16.43 18.06
N LEU A 254 5.92 16.34 16.95
CA LEU A 254 6.43 16.77 15.66
C LEU A 254 6.42 18.30 15.56
N PRO A 255 7.40 18.87 14.83
CA PRO A 255 7.38 20.30 14.52
C PRO A 255 6.04 20.70 13.88
N GLU A 256 5.54 21.89 14.25
CA GLU A 256 4.27 22.41 13.74
C GLU A 256 4.20 22.41 12.21
N ALA A 257 5.30 22.73 11.53
CA ALA A 257 5.39 22.70 10.07
C ALA A 257 5.04 21.31 9.49
N ARG A 258 5.60 20.22 10.05
CA ARG A 258 5.28 18.85 9.60
C ARG A 258 3.83 18.49 9.92
N ARG A 259 3.33 18.85 11.11
CA ARG A 259 1.93 18.60 11.48
C ARG A 259 0.96 19.29 10.52
N MET A 260 1.26 20.54 10.13
CA MET A 260 0.45 21.30 9.17
C MET A 260 0.54 20.74 7.76
N GLU A 261 1.74 20.39 7.28
CA GLU A 261 1.93 19.75 5.97
C GLU A 261 1.08 18.48 5.85
N VAL A 262 1.18 17.61 6.86
CA VAL A 262 0.42 16.36 6.93
C VAL A 262 -1.09 16.62 7.04
N ALA A 263 -1.51 17.62 7.83
CA ALA A 263 -2.91 18.01 7.91
C ALA A 263 -3.47 18.47 6.55
N HIS A 264 -2.72 19.25 5.77
CA HIS A 264 -3.14 19.62 4.41
C HIS A 264 -3.22 18.40 3.50
N PHE A 265 -2.25 17.48 3.55
CA PHE A 265 -2.32 16.24 2.77
C PHE A 265 -3.60 15.44 3.09
N LEU A 266 -3.92 15.25 4.37
CA LEU A 266 -5.13 14.53 4.79
C LEU A 266 -6.40 15.21 4.25
N GLN A 267 -6.47 16.55 4.31
CA GLN A 267 -7.64 17.30 3.86
C GLN A 267 -7.75 17.38 2.34
N ASP A 268 -6.69 17.78 1.65
CA ASP A 268 -6.72 18.12 0.23
C ASP A 268 -6.59 16.90 -0.67
N THR A 269 -5.88 15.85 -0.21
CA THR A 269 -5.66 14.63 -0.99
C THR A 269 -6.63 13.51 -0.61
N LEU A 270 -6.87 13.31 0.69
CA LEU A 270 -7.75 12.22 1.15
C LEU A 270 -9.16 12.69 1.48
N GLY A 271 -9.42 13.99 1.62
CA GLY A 271 -10.69 14.47 2.14
C GLY A 271 -10.96 13.98 3.57
N LEU A 272 -9.92 13.75 4.38
CA LEU A 272 -10.02 13.31 5.78
C LEU A 272 -9.89 14.50 6.73
N HIS A 273 -10.95 14.77 7.49
CA HIS A 273 -11.05 15.94 8.36
C HIS A 273 -11.10 15.55 9.84
N ALA A 274 -10.58 16.44 10.68
CA ALA A 274 -10.41 16.17 12.11
C ALA A 274 -11.74 15.92 12.84
N ASP A 275 -12.83 16.58 12.40
CA ASP A 275 -14.17 16.46 12.96
C ASP A 275 -14.85 15.12 12.66
N GLU A 276 -14.36 14.36 11.67
CA GLU A 276 -14.84 13.00 11.37
C GLU A 276 -14.32 11.95 12.39
N GLY A 277 -13.24 12.29 13.10
CA GLY A 277 -12.58 11.41 14.06
C GLY A 277 -11.81 10.24 13.43
N ALA A 278 -11.08 9.49 14.25
CA ALA A 278 -10.26 8.36 13.80
C ALA A 278 -11.08 7.24 13.12
N GLY A 279 -12.39 7.17 13.40
CA GLY A 279 -13.33 6.22 12.80
C GLY A 279 -13.36 6.28 11.27
N ALA A 280 -13.18 7.46 10.69
CA ALA A 280 -13.18 7.67 9.25
C ALA A 280 -12.05 6.91 8.52
N MET A 281 -10.97 6.52 9.22
CA MET A 281 -9.89 5.72 8.62
C MET A 281 -10.39 4.43 7.99
N ALA A 282 -11.44 3.81 8.54
CA ALA A 282 -11.97 2.54 8.04
C ALA A 282 -12.33 2.57 6.54
N ARG A 283 -12.70 3.72 5.97
CA ARG A 283 -13.09 3.85 4.56
C ARG A 283 -11.95 3.60 3.57
N TYR A 284 -10.69 3.74 4.01
CA TYR A 284 -9.52 3.48 3.18
C TYR A 284 -9.06 2.01 3.21
N TRP A 285 -9.73 1.16 4.00
CA TRP A 285 -9.54 -0.29 3.93
C TRP A 285 -10.54 -0.89 2.94
N LEU A 286 -10.04 -1.29 1.77
CA LEU A 286 -10.80 -1.69 0.58
C LEU A 286 -10.69 -3.20 0.25
N PRO A 287 -11.20 -4.11 1.09
CA PRO A 287 -11.03 -5.56 0.89
C PRO A 287 -11.69 -6.08 -0.40
N ALA A 288 -12.70 -5.40 -0.95
CA ALA A 288 -13.30 -5.78 -2.23
C ALA A 288 -12.37 -5.48 -3.42
N GLN A 289 -11.54 -4.43 -3.32
CA GLN A 289 -10.50 -4.14 -4.31
C GLN A 289 -9.43 -5.24 -4.31
N ALA A 290 -8.97 -5.65 -3.12
CA ALA A 290 -8.04 -6.77 -2.98
C ALA A 290 -8.64 -8.06 -3.56
N HIS A 291 -9.91 -8.35 -3.26
CA HIS A 291 -10.63 -9.49 -3.83
C HIS A 291 -10.69 -9.47 -5.35
N HIS A 292 -11.01 -8.31 -5.95
CA HIS A 292 -11.04 -8.14 -7.39
C HIS A 292 -9.70 -8.47 -8.04
N LEU A 293 -8.60 -7.92 -7.50
CA LEU A 293 -7.25 -8.20 -7.97
C LEU A 293 -6.88 -9.68 -7.82
N ASN A 294 -7.18 -10.28 -6.66
CA ASN A 294 -6.96 -11.71 -6.41
C ASN A 294 -7.71 -12.59 -7.42
N GLN A 295 -8.95 -12.21 -7.73
CA GLN A 295 -9.80 -12.96 -8.64
C GLN A 295 -9.30 -12.86 -10.09
N LEU A 296 -8.91 -11.66 -10.55
CA LEU A 296 -8.28 -11.50 -11.86
C LEU A 296 -6.97 -12.29 -11.98
N ALA A 297 -6.14 -12.31 -10.92
CA ALA A 297 -4.90 -13.09 -10.90
C ALA A 297 -5.16 -14.61 -10.95
N ALA A 298 -6.16 -15.10 -10.20
CA ALA A 298 -6.57 -16.50 -10.21
C ALA A 298 -7.04 -16.95 -11.60
N ASP A 299 -7.91 -16.16 -12.24
CA ASP A 299 -8.39 -16.46 -13.60
C ASP A 299 -7.26 -16.44 -14.62
N ALA A 300 -6.38 -15.44 -14.55
CA ALA A 300 -5.24 -15.30 -15.46
C ALA A 300 -4.27 -16.48 -15.36
N TYR A 301 -4.06 -17.03 -14.16
CA TYR A 301 -3.26 -18.24 -13.95
C TYR A 301 -3.85 -19.47 -14.66
N HIS A 302 -5.17 -19.56 -14.74
CA HIS A 302 -5.89 -20.61 -15.47
C HIS A 302 -6.11 -20.29 -16.96
N GLY A 303 -5.55 -19.19 -17.46
CA GLY A 303 -5.68 -18.77 -18.86
C GLY A 303 -7.04 -18.18 -19.20
N ILE A 304 -7.89 -17.88 -18.21
CA ILE A 304 -9.12 -17.11 -18.40
C ILE A 304 -8.78 -15.64 -18.23
N ARG A 305 -9.19 -14.82 -19.20
CA ARG A 305 -9.00 -13.37 -19.15
C ARG A 305 -10.22 -12.68 -19.76
N PRO A 306 -10.59 -11.49 -19.25
CA PRO A 306 -11.58 -10.66 -19.92
C PRO A 306 -11.18 -10.40 -21.38
N ALA A 307 -12.15 -10.25 -22.28
CA ALA A 307 -11.83 -9.86 -23.65
C ALA A 307 -11.18 -8.46 -23.68
N LEU A 308 -10.38 -8.17 -24.71
CA LEU A 308 -9.90 -6.80 -24.98
C LEU A 308 -10.90 -6.00 -25.83
N HIS A 309 -11.85 -6.69 -26.45
CA HIS A 309 -12.89 -6.09 -27.27
C HIS A 309 -14.23 -6.22 -26.56
N SER A 310 -14.95 -5.11 -26.50
CA SER A 310 -16.34 -5.03 -26.06
C SER A 310 -17.21 -4.46 -27.18
N VAL A 311 -18.53 -4.55 -27.02
CA VAL A 311 -19.48 -3.93 -27.95
C VAL A 311 -19.37 -2.40 -28.02
N PHE A 312 -18.74 -1.77 -27.03
CA PHE A 312 -18.55 -0.32 -26.96
C PHE A 312 -17.21 0.15 -27.54
N GLY A 313 -16.26 -0.76 -27.77
CA GLY A 313 -14.92 -0.43 -28.24
C GLY A 313 -13.85 -1.42 -27.81
N GLU A 314 -12.60 -1.09 -28.13
CA GLU A 314 -11.40 -1.84 -27.73
C GLU A 314 -10.76 -1.20 -26.50
N ALA A 315 -10.29 -2.04 -25.58
CA ALA A 315 -9.49 -1.62 -24.45
C ALA A 315 -8.12 -1.12 -24.91
N ASP A 316 -7.56 -0.17 -24.17
CA ASP A 316 -6.26 0.41 -24.48
C ASP A 316 -5.14 -0.66 -24.41
N PRO A 317 -4.38 -0.86 -25.50
CA PRO A 317 -3.29 -1.86 -25.56
C PRO A 317 -2.21 -1.67 -24.49
N GLN A 318 -2.04 -0.46 -23.94
CA GLN A 318 -1.01 -0.20 -22.91
C GLN A 318 -1.18 -1.07 -21.66
N TRP A 319 -2.41 -1.53 -21.38
CA TRP A 319 -2.71 -2.36 -20.21
C TRP A 319 -2.51 -3.86 -20.45
N GLN A 320 -2.16 -4.27 -21.67
CA GLN A 320 -2.05 -5.69 -22.01
C GLN A 320 -0.92 -6.39 -21.25
N GLU A 321 0.25 -5.76 -21.14
CA GLU A 321 1.41 -6.33 -20.43
C GLU A 321 1.11 -6.52 -18.93
N GLN A 322 0.52 -5.51 -18.30
CA GLN A 322 0.08 -5.57 -16.91
C GLN A 322 -0.93 -6.71 -16.67
N ARG A 323 -1.92 -6.84 -17.55
CA ARG A 323 -2.89 -7.96 -17.49
C ARG A 323 -2.24 -9.32 -17.71
N ASP A 324 -1.19 -9.37 -18.53
CA ASP A 324 -0.44 -10.60 -18.78
C ASP A 324 0.40 -11.03 -17.58
N ALA A 325 0.91 -10.07 -16.80
CA ALA A 325 1.71 -10.29 -15.60
C ALA A 325 0.91 -10.96 -14.47
N LEU A 326 -0.41 -10.73 -14.38
CA LEU A 326 -1.30 -11.30 -13.36
C LEU A 326 -1.16 -12.82 -13.17
N LYS A 327 -0.94 -13.57 -14.26
CA LYS A 327 -0.80 -15.04 -14.22
C LYS A 327 0.37 -15.50 -13.35
N LEU A 328 1.39 -14.66 -13.16
CA LEU A 328 2.60 -14.99 -12.41
C LEU A 328 2.44 -14.76 -10.91
N ILE A 329 1.40 -14.02 -10.50
CA ILE A 329 1.25 -13.53 -9.13
C ILE A 329 0.04 -14.11 -8.40
N SER A 330 -0.73 -15.02 -9.00
CA SER A 330 -1.95 -15.63 -8.43
C SER A 330 -1.80 -16.31 -7.06
N ARG A 331 -0.58 -16.66 -6.67
CA ARG A 331 -0.25 -17.24 -5.36
C ARG A 331 -0.10 -16.18 -4.25
N HIS A 332 -0.06 -14.91 -4.61
CA HIS A 332 0.18 -13.79 -3.71
C HIS A 332 -1.10 -12.99 -3.50
N SER A 333 -1.57 -12.90 -2.24
CA SER A 333 -2.70 -12.03 -1.91
C SER A 333 -2.38 -10.57 -2.24
N ALA A 334 -3.37 -9.87 -2.81
CA ALA A 334 -3.35 -8.44 -3.10
C ALA A 334 -3.60 -7.58 -1.86
N THR A 335 -3.89 -8.17 -0.69
CA THR A 335 -4.11 -7.40 0.55
C THR A 335 -2.97 -6.42 0.82
N ILE A 336 -1.73 -6.77 0.47
CA ILE A 336 -0.58 -5.90 0.74
C ILE A 336 -0.59 -4.62 -0.12
N HIS A 337 -1.12 -4.68 -1.35
CA HIS A 337 -1.27 -3.51 -2.23
C HIS A 337 -2.21 -2.46 -1.62
N MET A 338 -3.29 -2.91 -0.96
CA MET A 338 -4.17 -2.02 -0.19
C MET A 338 -3.54 -1.62 1.15
N ALA A 339 -2.92 -2.57 1.85
CA ALA A 339 -2.43 -2.38 3.20
C ALA A 339 -1.26 -1.39 3.29
N GLU A 340 -0.43 -1.28 2.26
CA GLU A 340 0.65 -0.28 2.22
C GLU A 340 0.10 1.15 2.20
N LYS A 341 -0.87 1.45 1.32
CA LYS A 341 -1.51 2.77 1.26
C LYS A 341 -2.23 3.08 2.57
N PHE A 342 -2.95 2.09 3.12
CA PHE A 342 -3.62 2.23 4.41
C PHE A 342 -2.64 2.52 5.55
N ALA A 343 -1.48 1.84 5.59
CA ALA A 343 -0.43 2.10 6.57
C ALA A 343 0.14 3.52 6.42
N PHE A 344 0.38 3.97 5.19
CA PHE A 344 0.81 5.34 4.94
C PHE A 344 -0.22 6.37 5.42
N TYR A 345 -1.51 6.17 5.14
CA TYR A 345 -2.57 7.07 5.61
C TYR A 345 -2.71 7.07 7.13
N LEU A 346 -2.59 5.91 7.79
CA LEU A 346 -2.56 5.84 9.26
C LEU A 346 -1.35 6.58 9.84
N HIS A 347 -0.19 6.49 9.18
CA HIS A 347 0.99 7.22 9.58
C HIS A 347 0.75 8.74 9.49
N MET A 348 0.20 9.22 8.38
CA MET A 348 -0.18 10.62 8.21
C MET A 348 -1.21 11.07 9.25
N ALA A 349 -2.23 10.25 9.54
CA ALA A 349 -3.21 10.55 10.58
C ALA A 349 -2.55 10.72 11.97
N LEU A 350 -1.60 9.85 12.34
CA LEU A 350 -0.85 9.98 13.59
C LEU A 350 0.04 11.23 13.60
N ASP A 351 0.76 11.51 12.52
CA ASP A 351 1.68 12.65 12.42
C ASP A 351 0.93 13.99 12.45
N SER A 352 -0.33 14.04 11.98
CA SER A 352 -1.16 15.24 12.07
C SER A 352 -1.46 15.66 13.52
N GLN A 353 -1.53 14.68 14.44
CA GLN A 353 -2.00 14.87 15.82
C GLN A 353 -3.40 15.50 15.92
N LEU A 354 -4.23 15.35 14.89
CA LEU A 354 -5.60 15.85 14.85
C LEU A 354 -6.64 14.84 15.37
N PHE A 355 -6.26 13.58 15.48
CA PHE A 355 -7.13 12.46 15.84
C PHE A 355 -6.69 11.83 17.15
N ASP A 356 -7.61 11.06 17.76
CA ASP A 356 -7.29 10.27 18.95
C ASP A 356 -6.23 9.20 18.64
N GLN A 357 -5.09 9.29 19.33
CA GLN A 357 -3.93 8.44 19.07
C GLN A 357 -4.22 6.96 19.38
N ASP A 358 -4.92 6.69 20.48
CA ASP A 358 -5.22 5.31 20.90
C ASP A 358 -6.16 4.64 19.89
N ALA A 359 -7.17 5.36 19.41
CA ALA A 359 -8.06 4.87 18.35
C ALA A 359 -7.32 4.58 17.03
N LEU A 360 -6.33 5.41 16.65
CA LEU A 360 -5.49 5.15 15.47
C LEU A 360 -4.59 3.91 15.66
N LEU A 361 -4.00 3.74 16.85
CA LEU A 361 -3.20 2.54 17.16
C LEU A 361 -4.04 1.26 17.15
N ASP A 362 -5.33 1.36 17.46
CA ASP A 362 -6.31 0.27 17.34
C ASP A 362 -6.45 -0.22 15.89
N TYR A 363 -6.41 0.68 14.91
CA TYR A 363 -6.36 0.32 13.49
C TYR A 363 -5.03 -0.31 13.10
N VAL A 364 -3.91 0.11 13.68
CA VAL A 364 -2.60 -0.53 13.45
C VAL A 364 -2.61 -1.98 13.96
N VAL A 365 -3.25 -2.24 15.11
CA VAL A 365 -3.45 -3.60 15.62
C VAL A 365 -4.31 -4.44 14.67
N ALA A 366 -5.39 -3.87 14.13
CA ALA A 366 -6.24 -4.54 13.14
C ALA A 366 -5.49 -4.82 11.82
N LEU A 367 -4.67 -3.87 11.36
CA LEU A 367 -3.77 -4.03 10.21
C LEU A 367 -2.78 -5.18 10.42
N LYS A 368 -2.07 -5.19 11.57
CA LYS A 368 -1.19 -6.31 11.98
C LYS A 368 -1.94 -7.64 11.96
N SER A 369 -3.13 -7.70 12.56
CA SER A 369 -3.95 -8.91 12.62
C SER A 369 -4.30 -9.44 11.21
N SER A 370 -4.67 -8.53 10.30
CA SER A 370 -4.99 -8.86 8.91
C SER A 370 -3.79 -9.39 8.15
N LEU A 371 -2.64 -8.73 8.25
CA LEU A 371 -1.41 -9.16 7.57
C LEU A 371 -0.89 -10.50 8.10
N CYS A 372 -0.85 -10.70 9.42
CA CYS A 372 -0.48 -12.00 10.01
C CYS A 372 -1.44 -13.14 9.64
N ARG A 373 -2.69 -12.84 9.28
CA ARG A 373 -3.67 -13.83 8.85
C ARG A 373 -3.44 -14.27 7.41
N PHE A 374 -3.19 -13.31 6.51
CA PHE A 374 -3.07 -13.57 5.07
C PHE A 374 -1.66 -13.97 4.65
N TYR A 375 -0.65 -13.61 5.42
CA TYR A 375 0.75 -13.94 5.16
C TYR A 375 1.32 -14.79 6.31
N PRO A 376 1.89 -15.98 6.01
CA PRO A 376 2.45 -16.85 7.06
C PRO A 376 3.64 -16.24 7.81
N ASP A 377 4.42 -15.41 7.12
CA ASP A 377 5.64 -14.77 7.62
C ASP A 377 5.95 -13.49 6.82
N ALA A 378 6.88 -12.69 7.33
CA ALA A 378 7.28 -11.42 6.72
C ALA A 378 7.88 -11.59 5.32
N HIS A 379 8.63 -12.66 5.09
CA HIS A 379 9.20 -12.97 3.78
C HIS A 379 8.10 -13.26 2.74
N SER A 380 7.02 -13.91 3.12
CA SER A 380 5.86 -14.16 2.25
C SER A 380 5.06 -12.88 1.97
N LEU A 381 4.95 -11.98 2.96
CA LEU A 381 4.39 -10.64 2.76
C LEU A 381 5.23 -9.82 1.77
N LEU A 382 6.54 -9.72 2.00
CA LEU A 382 7.42 -8.92 1.16
C LEU A 382 7.50 -9.44 -0.28
N ARG A 383 7.50 -10.76 -0.49
CA ARG A 383 7.42 -11.34 -1.84
C ARG A 383 6.10 -11.03 -2.53
N ALA A 384 5.00 -11.05 -1.79
CA ALA A 384 3.70 -10.64 -2.33
C ALA A 384 3.71 -9.15 -2.70
N TRP A 385 4.27 -8.31 -1.83
CA TRP A 385 4.39 -6.87 -2.09
C TRP A 385 5.20 -6.61 -3.36
N LEU A 386 6.39 -7.19 -3.47
CA LEU A 386 7.26 -7.02 -4.63
C LEU A 386 6.56 -7.47 -5.93
N ALA A 387 5.84 -8.59 -5.89
CA ALA A 387 5.12 -9.11 -7.03
C ALA A 387 3.96 -8.19 -7.47
N TRP A 388 3.24 -7.61 -6.51
CA TRP A 388 2.15 -6.66 -6.80
C TRP A 388 2.66 -5.30 -7.23
N GLU A 389 3.74 -4.78 -6.64
CA GLU A 389 4.39 -3.53 -7.03
C GLU A 389 4.91 -3.60 -8.48
N GLN A 390 5.49 -4.72 -8.89
CA GLN A 390 5.95 -4.93 -10.27
C GLN A 390 4.79 -5.05 -11.28
N CYS A 391 3.64 -5.58 -10.85
CA CYS A 391 2.48 -5.80 -11.72
C CYS A 391 1.61 -4.54 -11.83
N LEU A 392 1.40 -3.84 -10.72
CA LEU A 392 0.53 -2.70 -10.56
C LEU A 392 1.28 -1.57 -9.84
N PRO A 393 2.30 -0.97 -10.49
CA PRO A 393 3.04 0.14 -9.91
C PRO A 393 2.13 1.36 -9.75
N ASP A 394 2.38 2.14 -8.72
CA ASP A 394 1.69 3.40 -8.50
C ASP A 394 2.13 4.44 -9.54
N THR A 395 1.22 5.00 -10.32
CA THR A 395 1.57 5.89 -11.45
C THR A 395 2.06 7.26 -11.01
N ASP A 396 1.69 7.67 -9.79
CA ASP A 396 1.90 9.02 -9.27
C ASP A 396 3.08 9.10 -8.29
N SER A 397 3.69 7.95 -7.96
CA SER A 397 4.82 7.88 -7.02
C SER A 397 6.00 7.08 -7.58
N GLN A 398 7.16 7.22 -6.95
CA GLN A 398 8.34 6.41 -7.32
C GLN A 398 8.07 4.94 -7.02
N SER A 399 8.53 4.07 -7.91
CA SER A 399 8.36 2.63 -7.71
C SER A 399 9.12 2.15 -6.48
N LEU A 400 8.46 1.31 -5.67
CA LEU A 400 9.00 0.76 -4.43
C LEU A 400 9.78 -0.55 -4.62
N VAL A 401 10.04 -0.96 -5.87
CA VAL A 401 10.63 -2.27 -6.19
C VAL A 401 11.99 -2.48 -5.49
N HIS A 402 12.84 -1.46 -5.47
CA HIS A 402 14.19 -1.58 -4.92
C HIS A 402 14.17 -1.61 -3.37
N GLU A 403 13.29 -0.83 -2.76
CA GLU A 403 13.07 -0.74 -1.32
C GLU A 403 12.52 -2.06 -0.77
N ILE A 404 11.51 -2.63 -1.44
CA ILE A 404 10.92 -3.91 -1.05
C ILE A 404 11.93 -5.05 -1.24
N ALA A 405 12.66 -5.06 -2.36
CA ALA A 405 13.70 -6.06 -2.62
C ALA A 405 14.81 -6.00 -1.56
N TRP A 406 15.22 -4.80 -1.15
CA TRP A 406 16.18 -4.63 -0.07
C TRP A 406 15.69 -5.26 1.24
N HIS A 407 14.42 -5.04 1.59
CA HIS A 407 13.83 -5.61 2.80
C HIS A 407 13.73 -7.15 2.78
N LEU A 408 13.67 -7.77 1.58
CA LEU A 408 13.74 -9.23 1.42
C LEU A 408 15.16 -9.78 1.65
N ASP A 409 16.17 -9.05 1.18
CA ASP A 409 17.54 -9.55 1.10
C ASP A 409 18.38 -9.22 2.35
N ASP A 410 18.16 -8.06 3.00
CA ASP A 410 18.98 -7.65 4.15
C ASP A 410 18.55 -8.35 5.46
N PRO A 411 19.45 -9.05 6.17
CA PRO A 411 19.11 -9.73 7.42
C PRO A 411 18.78 -8.75 8.56
N GLY A 412 19.22 -7.49 8.46
CA GLY A 412 18.90 -6.44 9.41
C GLY A 412 17.50 -5.86 9.24
N SER A 413 16.88 -6.00 8.06
CA SER A 413 15.53 -5.53 7.72
C SER A 413 14.54 -5.67 8.88
N LEU A 414 13.84 -4.57 9.22
CA LEU A 414 12.90 -4.53 10.34
C LEU A 414 11.86 -5.67 10.30
N PHE A 415 11.44 -6.07 9.10
CA PHE A 415 10.50 -7.17 8.88
C PHE A 415 10.91 -8.51 9.52
N ASN A 416 12.22 -8.80 9.61
CA ASN A 416 12.75 -10.01 10.27
C ASN A 416 12.62 -9.97 11.80
N TRP A 417 12.35 -8.79 12.35
CA TRP A 417 12.36 -8.50 13.78
C TRP A 417 11.01 -8.01 14.30
N LEU A 418 9.97 -8.04 13.46
CA LEU A 418 8.59 -7.84 13.88
C LEU A 418 8.07 -9.06 14.66
N ASP A 419 7.16 -8.80 15.59
CA ASP A 419 6.42 -9.85 16.27
C ASP A 419 5.32 -10.41 15.36
N TRP A 420 5.62 -11.48 14.63
CA TRP A 420 4.73 -12.16 13.70
C TRP A 420 3.78 -13.14 14.42
N GLN A 421 2.75 -12.60 15.07
CA GLN A 421 1.73 -13.39 15.76
C GLN A 421 0.34 -13.00 15.27
N ALA A 422 -0.41 -13.99 14.77
CA ALA A 422 -1.83 -13.84 14.48
C ALA A 422 -2.60 -13.75 15.81
N GLY A 423 -2.98 -12.54 16.21
CA GLY A 423 -3.85 -12.30 17.36
C GLY A 423 -5.30 -12.66 17.08
N THR A 424 -6.22 -12.07 17.85
CA THR A 424 -7.66 -12.14 17.53
C THR A 424 -7.91 -11.49 16.18
N TRP A 425 -8.65 -12.18 15.31
CA TRP A 425 -9.02 -11.69 14.00
C TRP A 425 -9.80 -10.37 14.10
N ARG A 426 -9.29 -9.33 13.44
CA ARG A 426 -9.92 -8.01 13.32
C ARG A 426 -9.39 -7.35 12.05
N GLU A 427 -10.29 -6.86 11.19
CA GLU A 427 -9.93 -6.01 10.06
C GLU A 427 -10.06 -4.53 10.41
N PRO A 428 -9.29 -3.65 9.76
CA PRO A 428 -9.47 -2.21 9.88
C PRO A 428 -10.88 -1.74 9.48
N GLY A 429 -11.39 -2.20 8.33
CA GLY A 429 -12.71 -1.83 7.81
C GLY A 429 -13.68 -3.01 7.72
N VAL A 430 -14.92 -2.75 7.28
CA VAL A 430 -15.90 -3.83 7.02
C VAL A 430 -15.53 -4.54 5.73
N ARG A 431 -15.54 -5.87 5.79
CA ARG A 431 -15.47 -6.71 4.59
C ARG A 431 -16.90 -7.00 4.10
N PRO A 432 -17.32 -6.48 2.93
CA PRO A 432 -18.65 -6.74 2.41
C PRO A 432 -18.81 -8.21 2.00
N ALA A 433 -20.04 -8.72 2.01
CA ALA A 433 -20.35 -9.99 1.38
C ALA A 433 -20.18 -9.90 -0.14
N LEU A 434 -19.84 -11.02 -0.79
CA LEU A 434 -19.65 -11.06 -2.24
C LEU A 434 -20.90 -10.60 -3.00
N SER A 435 -22.11 -10.99 -2.57
CA SER A 435 -23.36 -10.49 -3.20
C SER A 435 -23.58 -9.01 -3.02
N HIS A 436 -23.35 -8.46 -1.83
CA HIS A 436 -23.53 -7.03 -1.59
C HIS A 436 -22.54 -6.22 -2.43
N PHE A 437 -21.28 -6.67 -2.52
CA PHE A 437 -20.32 -6.05 -3.43
C PHE A 437 -20.76 -6.16 -4.90
N THR A 438 -21.28 -7.32 -5.30
CA THR A 438 -21.83 -7.53 -6.66
C THR A 438 -23.03 -6.64 -6.94
N ALA A 439 -23.90 -6.44 -5.95
CA ALA A 439 -25.07 -5.57 -6.06
C ALA A 439 -24.66 -4.09 -6.12
N MET A 440 -23.69 -3.65 -5.31
CA MET A 440 -23.14 -2.30 -5.39
C MET A 440 -22.52 -2.03 -6.77
N ALA A 441 -21.89 -3.03 -7.39
CA ALA A 441 -21.34 -2.92 -8.73
C ALA A 441 -22.39 -2.70 -9.84
N LEU A 442 -23.69 -2.88 -9.57
CA LEU A 442 -24.77 -2.61 -10.52
C LEU A 442 -24.97 -1.11 -10.79
N ALA A 443 -24.48 -0.22 -9.92
CA ALA A 443 -24.44 1.23 -10.20
C ALA A 443 -23.69 1.53 -11.52
N GLY A 444 -22.77 0.64 -11.92
CA GLY A 444 -22.01 0.75 -13.16
C GLY A 444 -21.10 1.97 -13.19
N PRO A 445 -20.39 2.21 -14.30
CA PRO A 445 -19.44 3.31 -14.42
C PRO A 445 -20.12 4.70 -14.56
N LEU A 446 -21.28 4.89 -13.92
CA LEU A 446 -21.84 6.22 -13.71
C LEU A 446 -20.99 7.02 -12.70
N ASN A 447 -20.42 6.30 -11.72
CA ASN A 447 -19.51 6.82 -10.70
C ASN A 447 -18.26 5.93 -10.58
N SER A 448 -17.29 6.36 -9.77
CA SER A 448 -16.15 5.53 -9.40
C SER A 448 -16.60 4.24 -8.71
N ALA A 449 -15.89 3.13 -8.93
CA ALA A 449 -16.25 1.84 -8.34
C ALA A 449 -16.29 1.91 -6.79
N ALA A 450 -17.41 1.49 -6.22
CA ALA A 450 -17.60 1.39 -4.77
C ALA A 450 -16.89 0.15 -4.20
N TRP A 451 -15.59 0.30 -3.90
CA TRP A 451 -14.74 -0.77 -3.35
C TRP A 451 -14.98 -1.06 -1.86
N GLY A 452 -15.66 -0.18 -1.16
CA GLY A 452 -16.01 -0.30 0.26
C GLY A 452 -17.52 -0.23 0.46
N GLU A 453 -18.00 -0.83 1.55
CA GLU A 453 -19.40 -0.67 1.96
C GLU A 453 -19.62 0.76 2.49
N PRO A 454 -20.67 1.50 2.05
CA PRO A 454 -20.88 2.88 2.48
C PRO A 454 -21.23 3.00 3.96
N TYR A 455 -20.75 4.07 4.58
CA TYR A 455 -21.00 4.46 5.97
C TYR A 455 -21.65 5.84 6.04
N PRO A 456 -22.32 6.21 7.14
CA PRO A 456 -22.74 7.58 7.36
C PRO A 456 -21.52 8.48 7.30
N GLU A 457 -21.55 9.45 6.40
CA GLU A 457 -20.47 10.42 6.27
C GLU A 457 -20.62 11.53 7.32
N SER A 458 -19.59 12.38 7.43
CA SER A 458 -19.63 13.54 8.31
C SER A 458 -20.68 14.57 7.87
N GLU A 459 -21.12 15.45 8.78
CA GLU A 459 -22.09 16.52 8.47
C GLU A 459 -21.67 17.41 7.29
N ARG A 460 -20.38 17.47 7.00
CA ARG A 460 -19.84 18.22 5.88
C ARG A 460 -20.05 17.48 4.56
N GLU A 461 -19.60 16.24 4.46
CA GLU A 461 -19.82 15.39 3.28
C GLU A 461 -21.31 15.18 2.99
N GLN A 462 -22.11 15.00 4.04
CA GLN A 462 -23.57 14.89 3.91
C GLN A 462 -24.19 16.11 3.23
N ARG A 463 -23.63 17.31 3.39
CA ARG A 463 -24.14 18.52 2.70
C ARG A 463 -23.86 18.48 1.20
N GLU A 464 -22.71 17.96 0.79
CA GLU A 464 -22.35 17.83 -0.63
C GLU A 464 -23.20 16.75 -1.30
N ILE A 465 -23.36 15.60 -0.64
CA ILE A 465 -24.22 14.52 -1.10
C ILE A 465 -25.68 15.00 -1.17
N LEU A 466 -26.18 15.69 -0.14
CA LEU A 466 -27.53 16.24 -0.13
C LEU A 466 -27.74 17.24 -1.27
N ALA A 467 -26.79 18.15 -1.51
CA ALA A 467 -26.87 19.09 -2.63
C ALA A 467 -26.93 18.37 -3.98
N TRP A 468 -26.16 17.29 -4.16
CA TRP A 468 -26.25 16.47 -5.37
C TRP A 468 -27.61 15.79 -5.50
N VAL A 469 -28.10 15.13 -4.44
CA VAL A 469 -29.41 14.46 -4.41
C VAL A 469 -30.55 15.46 -4.69
N GLU A 470 -30.54 16.64 -4.07
CA GLU A 470 -31.53 17.69 -4.29
C GLU A 470 -31.48 18.21 -5.73
N ASN A 471 -30.29 18.49 -6.27
CA ASN A 471 -30.16 19.05 -7.62
C ASN A 471 -30.54 18.06 -8.73
N HIS A 472 -30.23 16.77 -8.57
CA HIS A 472 -30.43 15.76 -9.62
C HIS A 472 -31.76 15.02 -9.49
N TYR A 473 -32.23 14.77 -8.26
CA TYR A 473 -33.42 13.97 -7.99
C TYR A 473 -34.54 14.72 -7.27
N GLN A 474 -34.28 15.94 -6.80
CA GLN A 474 -35.25 16.76 -6.04
C GLN A 474 -35.73 16.09 -4.74
N LEU A 475 -34.89 15.26 -4.12
CA LEU A 475 -35.20 14.56 -2.87
C LEU A 475 -34.55 15.30 -1.69
N GLN A 476 -35.33 15.57 -0.65
CA GLN A 476 -34.92 16.38 0.51
C GLN A 476 -34.84 15.57 1.80
N ASN A 477 -35.38 14.35 1.81
CA ASN A 477 -35.41 13.51 3.00
C ASN A 477 -35.50 12.01 2.72
N ALA A 478 -35.28 11.21 3.78
CA ALA A 478 -35.31 9.75 3.74
C ALA A 478 -36.64 9.16 3.25
N ALA A 479 -37.78 9.81 3.49
CA ALA A 479 -39.07 9.28 3.07
C ALA A 479 -39.24 9.40 1.55
N GLU A 480 -38.89 10.56 0.99
CA GLU A 480 -38.88 10.81 -0.45
C GLU A 480 -37.91 9.87 -1.18
N LEU A 481 -36.70 9.67 -0.64
CA LEU A 481 -35.74 8.69 -1.18
C LEU A 481 -36.33 7.28 -1.24
N LYS A 482 -36.92 6.81 -0.14
CA LYS A 482 -37.51 5.46 -0.04
C LYS A 482 -38.71 5.29 -0.98
N GLU A 483 -39.48 6.34 -1.21
CA GLU A 483 -40.59 6.34 -2.18
C GLU A 483 -40.07 6.29 -3.62
N PHE A 484 -39.08 7.14 -3.95
CA PHE A 484 -38.47 7.19 -5.26
C PHE A 484 -37.77 5.87 -5.63
N ILE A 485 -36.98 5.29 -4.73
CA ILE A 485 -36.33 3.99 -4.94
C ILE A 485 -37.39 2.89 -5.19
N ARG A 486 -38.50 2.90 -4.45
CA ARG A 486 -39.58 1.93 -4.66
C ARG A 486 -40.24 2.10 -6.03
N PHE A 487 -40.49 3.34 -6.44
CA PHE A 487 -40.98 3.65 -7.79
C PHE A 487 -40.01 3.11 -8.86
N MET A 488 -38.71 3.34 -8.71
CA MET A 488 -37.69 2.86 -9.65
C MET A 488 -37.60 1.33 -9.71
N LEU A 489 -37.71 0.65 -8.56
CA LEU A 489 -37.75 -0.81 -8.50
C LEU A 489 -39.00 -1.39 -9.17
N ASP A 490 -40.18 -0.79 -8.95
CA ASP A 490 -41.45 -1.32 -9.45
C ASP A 490 -41.71 -0.96 -10.93
N SER A 491 -41.48 0.29 -11.30
CA SER A 491 -41.84 0.84 -12.61
C SER A 491 -40.69 1.60 -13.28
N GLY A 492 -40.11 2.60 -12.61
CA GLY A 492 -38.96 3.38 -13.09
C GLY A 492 -39.13 4.13 -14.41
N ASP A 493 -38.03 4.67 -14.93
CA ASP A 493 -37.98 5.37 -16.21
C ASP A 493 -38.30 4.41 -17.36
N ARG A 494 -37.97 3.12 -17.23
CA ARG A 494 -38.32 2.10 -18.25
C ARG A 494 -39.81 2.06 -18.56
N GLN A 495 -40.69 2.35 -17.59
CA GLN A 495 -42.13 2.38 -17.83
C GLN A 495 -42.54 3.58 -18.70
N ASP A 496 -41.91 4.74 -18.51
CA ASP A 496 -42.13 5.91 -19.39
C ASP A 496 -41.82 5.56 -20.84
N TYR A 497 -40.69 4.89 -21.08
CA TYR A 497 -40.35 4.36 -22.40
C TYR A 497 -41.42 3.39 -22.94
N GLN A 498 -41.79 2.37 -22.15
CA GLN A 498 -42.73 1.33 -22.56
C GLN A 498 -44.12 1.87 -22.90
N VAL A 499 -44.58 2.91 -22.20
CA VAL A 499 -45.91 3.48 -22.39
C VAL A 499 -45.92 4.53 -23.49
N ASN A 500 -44.96 5.44 -23.49
CA ASN A 500 -45.01 6.64 -24.33
C ASN A 500 -44.25 6.50 -25.65
N TYR A 501 -43.27 5.60 -25.73
CA TYR A 501 -42.33 5.55 -26.85
C TYR A 501 -42.33 4.20 -27.58
N ALA A 502 -42.29 3.08 -26.84
CA ALA A 502 -42.29 1.74 -27.42
C ALA A 502 -43.45 1.47 -28.40
N PRO A 503 -44.70 1.98 -28.20
CA PRO A 503 -45.78 1.75 -29.17
C PRO A 503 -45.50 2.32 -30.57
N TYR A 504 -44.65 3.35 -30.70
CA TYR A 504 -44.28 3.92 -31.99
C TYR A 504 -43.43 2.98 -32.84
N THR A 505 -42.70 2.04 -32.23
CA THR A 505 -41.94 1.00 -32.94
C THR A 505 -42.84 0.09 -33.80
N LEU A 506 -44.13 0.01 -33.47
CA LEU A 506 -45.13 -0.76 -34.20
C LEU A 506 -45.88 0.06 -35.26
N ASN A 507 -45.71 1.39 -35.28
CA ASN A 507 -46.43 2.28 -36.21
C ASN A 507 -45.56 3.48 -36.66
N PRO A 508 -44.63 3.27 -37.62
CA PRO A 508 -43.74 4.33 -38.12
C PRO A 508 -44.49 5.52 -38.72
N GLY A 509 -45.63 5.29 -39.38
CA GLY A 509 -46.42 6.38 -39.96
C GLY A 509 -47.01 7.32 -38.92
N ARG A 510 -47.38 6.80 -37.74
CA ARG A 510 -47.81 7.64 -36.61
C ARG A 510 -46.62 8.40 -36.00
N LEU A 511 -45.45 7.76 -35.90
CA LEU A 511 -44.23 8.38 -35.39
C LEU A 511 -43.81 9.58 -36.25
N ASP A 512 -43.73 9.39 -37.57
CA ASP A 512 -43.38 10.46 -38.52
C ASP A 512 -44.38 11.62 -38.46
N ALA A 513 -45.67 11.32 -38.30
CA ALA A 513 -46.70 12.33 -38.16
C ALA A 513 -46.56 13.13 -36.86
N GLU A 514 -46.28 12.48 -35.73
CA GLU A 514 -46.08 13.15 -34.43
C GLU A 514 -44.85 14.06 -34.46
N ILE A 515 -43.73 13.56 -34.98
CA ILE A 515 -42.49 14.34 -35.18
C ILE A 515 -42.78 15.57 -36.04
N ALA A 516 -43.45 15.40 -37.18
CA ALA A 516 -43.77 16.52 -38.07
C ALA A 516 -44.69 17.57 -37.43
N ILE A 517 -45.63 17.15 -36.57
CA ILE A 517 -46.50 18.07 -35.82
C ILE A 517 -45.66 18.92 -34.87
N LEU A 518 -44.78 18.30 -34.08
CA LEU A 518 -43.92 18.99 -33.12
C LEU A 518 -42.94 19.94 -33.83
N GLU A 519 -42.28 19.48 -34.91
CA GLU A 519 -41.34 20.30 -35.71
C GLU A 519 -42.01 21.51 -36.38
N SER A 520 -43.32 21.44 -36.65
CA SER A 520 -44.08 22.54 -37.27
C SER A 520 -44.51 23.64 -36.29
N GLY A 521 -44.43 23.37 -34.97
CA GLY A 521 -44.83 24.28 -33.90
C GLY A 521 -43.65 25.00 -33.23
N GLN A 522 -43.96 25.94 -32.32
CA GLN A 522 -42.96 26.42 -31.36
C GLN A 522 -42.89 25.42 -30.21
N CYS A 523 -41.82 24.61 -30.14
CA CYS A 523 -41.63 23.67 -29.03
C CYS A 523 -41.22 24.41 -27.75
N GLY A 524 -41.97 24.19 -26.67
CA GLY A 524 -41.47 24.42 -25.32
C GLY A 524 -40.33 23.44 -24.97
N PRO A 525 -39.60 23.65 -23.86
CA PRO A 525 -38.50 22.76 -23.45
C PRO A 525 -38.92 21.28 -23.30
N GLU A 526 -40.09 21.02 -22.71
CA GLU A 526 -40.62 19.64 -22.52
C GLU A 526 -41.00 18.99 -23.87
N GLU A 527 -41.63 19.75 -24.76
CA GLU A 527 -41.99 19.29 -26.11
C GLU A 527 -40.75 19.02 -26.96
N LEU A 528 -39.70 19.81 -26.80
CA LEU A 528 -38.41 19.59 -27.45
C LEU A 528 -37.77 18.28 -26.96
N GLN A 529 -37.76 18.02 -25.65
CA GLN A 529 -37.24 16.77 -25.10
C GLN A 529 -38.06 15.55 -25.59
N HIS A 530 -39.39 15.70 -25.68
CA HIS A 530 -40.25 14.67 -26.24
C HIS A 530 -39.95 14.41 -27.73
N LEU A 531 -39.83 15.47 -28.54
CA LEU A 531 -39.46 15.40 -29.96
C LEU A 531 -38.12 14.66 -30.14
N LEU A 532 -37.11 15.00 -29.36
CA LEU A 532 -35.80 14.35 -29.40
C LEU A 532 -35.88 12.85 -29.07
N ARG A 533 -36.69 12.47 -28.08
CA ARG A 533 -36.93 11.05 -27.75
C ARG A 533 -37.68 10.32 -28.87
N LEU A 534 -38.64 10.96 -29.54
CA LEU A 534 -39.30 10.38 -30.72
C LEU A 534 -38.32 10.19 -31.88
N GLN A 535 -37.41 11.15 -32.10
CA GLN A 535 -36.35 11.02 -33.10
C GLN A 535 -35.40 9.86 -32.77
N ARG A 536 -35.00 9.70 -31.50
CA ARG A 536 -34.24 8.53 -31.02
C ARG A 536 -34.95 7.21 -31.32
N VAL A 537 -36.25 7.12 -31.05
CA VAL A 537 -37.07 5.94 -31.39
C VAL A 537 -37.09 5.69 -32.90
N ARG A 538 -37.27 6.74 -33.72
CA ARG A 538 -37.30 6.61 -35.18
C ARG A 538 -35.99 6.03 -35.70
N ASP A 539 -34.88 6.52 -35.16
CA ASP A 539 -33.54 6.22 -35.64
C ASP A 539 -32.94 4.97 -34.95
N ASP A 540 -33.66 4.38 -33.98
CA ASP A 540 -33.20 3.29 -33.10
C ASP A 540 -31.84 3.61 -32.47
N GLU A 541 -31.71 4.87 -32.01
CA GLU A 541 -30.45 5.40 -31.50
C GLU A 541 -29.95 4.53 -30.33
N ASP A 542 -28.68 4.10 -30.42
CA ASP A 542 -28.04 3.20 -29.47
C ASP A 542 -28.81 1.90 -29.16
N GLY A 543 -29.71 1.48 -30.07
CA GLY A 543 -30.52 0.28 -29.92
C GLY A 543 -31.69 0.40 -28.94
N CYS A 544 -32.17 1.63 -28.68
CA CYS A 544 -33.25 1.91 -27.73
C CYS A 544 -34.53 1.07 -27.96
N ASN A 545 -34.80 0.64 -29.20
CA ASN A 545 -35.98 -0.18 -29.52
C ASN A 545 -35.80 -1.67 -29.26
N LYS A 546 -34.56 -2.12 -29.02
CA LYS A 546 -34.20 -3.54 -28.92
C LYS A 546 -33.71 -3.93 -27.52
N MET A 547 -33.08 -3.00 -26.82
CA MET A 547 -32.48 -3.27 -25.52
C MET A 547 -33.51 -3.10 -24.39
N ASP A 548 -33.37 -3.94 -23.37
CA ASP A 548 -34.04 -3.70 -22.08
C ASP A 548 -33.30 -2.57 -21.36
N MET A 549 -34.01 -1.51 -20.99
CA MET A 549 -33.43 -0.34 -20.30
C MET A 549 -33.53 -0.44 -18.77
N THR A 550 -34.01 -1.55 -18.21
CA THR A 550 -34.15 -1.73 -16.74
C THR A 550 -32.82 -1.52 -15.99
N ALA A 551 -31.67 -1.74 -16.63
CA ALA A 551 -30.35 -1.52 -16.06
C ALA A 551 -30.11 -0.04 -15.70
N TRP A 552 -30.71 0.90 -16.44
CA TRP A 552 -30.67 2.32 -16.10
C TRP A 552 -31.36 2.61 -14.77
N ASP A 553 -32.52 2.01 -14.54
CA ASP A 553 -33.24 2.16 -13.27
C ASP A 553 -32.49 1.50 -12.12
N ILE A 554 -31.98 0.28 -12.33
CA ILE A 554 -31.21 -0.47 -11.32
C ILE A 554 -29.97 0.31 -10.90
N ALA A 555 -29.23 0.88 -11.86
CA ALA A 555 -28.03 1.65 -11.57
C ALA A 555 -28.34 2.86 -10.68
N GLN A 556 -29.40 3.61 -10.99
CA GLN A 556 -29.85 4.74 -10.17
C GLN A 556 -30.33 4.30 -8.78
N VAL A 557 -31.05 3.18 -8.67
CA VAL A 557 -31.48 2.63 -7.38
C VAL A 557 -30.28 2.34 -6.48
N VAL A 558 -29.24 1.71 -7.02
CA VAL A 558 -28.05 1.36 -6.24
C VAL A 558 -27.25 2.60 -5.85
N ASP A 559 -27.09 3.55 -6.78
CA ASP A 559 -26.40 4.81 -6.51
C ASP A 559 -27.09 5.64 -5.41
N LEU A 560 -28.42 5.75 -5.49
CA LEU A 560 -29.23 6.41 -4.46
C LEU A 560 -29.27 5.63 -3.14
N ALA A 561 -29.16 4.30 -3.17
CA ALA A 561 -29.04 3.51 -1.94
C ALA A 561 -27.69 3.76 -1.25
N ILE A 562 -26.61 3.91 -2.01
CA ILE A 562 -25.29 4.29 -1.49
C ILE A 562 -25.36 5.70 -0.87
N ALA A 563 -25.87 6.69 -1.60
CA ALA A 563 -26.05 8.05 -1.10
C ALA A 563 -26.96 8.10 0.14
N GLY A 564 -28.07 7.35 0.13
CA GLY A 564 -28.98 7.24 1.27
C GLY A 564 -28.33 6.62 2.50
N ARG A 565 -27.38 5.68 2.31
CA ARG A 565 -26.59 5.12 3.41
C ARG A 565 -25.61 6.15 3.96
N GLN A 566 -24.99 6.96 3.11
CA GLN A 566 -24.04 8.03 3.47
C GLN A 566 -24.70 9.23 4.16
N LEU A 567 -25.94 9.55 3.79
CA LEU A 567 -26.78 10.56 4.43
C LEU A 567 -27.43 10.10 5.74
N ASP A 568 -27.18 8.86 6.17
CA ASP A 568 -27.85 8.21 7.31
C ASP A 568 -29.39 8.14 7.16
N TRP A 569 -29.90 8.17 5.92
CA TRP A 569 -31.32 8.01 5.59
C TRP A 569 -31.76 6.55 5.53
N LEU A 570 -30.79 5.66 5.29
CA LEU A 570 -30.95 4.21 5.26
C LEU A 570 -30.11 3.59 6.38
N THR A 571 -30.77 2.76 7.20
CA THR A 571 -30.04 1.85 8.10
C THR A 571 -29.30 0.79 7.29
N LEU A 572 -28.30 0.15 7.90
CA LEU A 572 -27.54 -0.93 7.27
C LEU A 572 -28.44 -2.06 6.71
N ALA A 573 -29.44 -2.46 7.49
CA ALA A 573 -30.36 -3.52 7.10
C ALA A 573 -31.28 -3.11 5.93
N GLU A 574 -31.74 -1.85 5.90
CA GLU A 574 -32.52 -1.32 4.78
C GLU A 574 -31.67 -1.22 3.51
N PHE A 575 -30.42 -0.77 3.64
CA PHE A 575 -29.46 -0.73 2.53
C PHE A 575 -29.23 -2.11 1.93
N HIS A 576 -28.90 -3.12 2.76
CA HIS A 576 -28.72 -4.51 2.29
C HIS A 576 -30.00 -5.05 1.63
N HIS A 577 -31.18 -4.75 2.17
CA HIS A 577 -32.44 -5.17 1.56
C HIS A 577 -32.65 -4.58 0.16
N LEU A 578 -32.31 -3.31 -0.05
CA LEU A 578 -32.38 -2.67 -1.36
C LEU A 578 -31.37 -3.29 -2.34
N LEU A 579 -30.16 -3.61 -1.88
CA LEU A 579 -29.17 -4.32 -2.70
C LEU A 579 -29.67 -5.70 -3.13
N ASP A 580 -30.31 -6.46 -2.23
CA ASP A 580 -30.92 -7.75 -2.56
C ASP A 580 -32.02 -7.63 -3.63
N GLN A 581 -32.83 -6.57 -3.56
CA GLN A 581 -33.88 -6.29 -4.54
C GLN A 581 -33.27 -5.91 -5.90
N ALA A 582 -32.27 -5.03 -5.93
CA ALA A 582 -31.56 -4.65 -7.15
C ALA A 582 -30.86 -5.85 -7.80
N TYR A 583 -30.19 -6.68 -7.00
CA TYR A 583 -29.59 -7.94 -7.44
C TYR A 583 -30.62 -8.89 -8.06
N GLY A 584 -31.77 -9.06 -7.39
CA GLY A 584 -32.87 -9.88 -7.87
C GLY A 584 -33.42 -9.38 -9.20
N LEU A 585 -33.66 -8.08 -9.34
CA LEU A 585 -34.17 -7.47 -10.56
C LEU A 585 -33.17 -7.61 -11.72
N ALA A 586 -31.88 -7.34 -11.48
CA ALA A 586 -30.82 -7.53 -12.47
C ALA A 586 -30.78 -8.97 -13.00
N SER A 587 -30.88 -9.97 -12.11
CA SER A 587 -30.87 -11.39 -12.48
C SER A 587 -32.09 -11.85 -13.30
N GLN A 588 -33.20 -11.12 -13.23
CA GLN A 588 -34.43 -11.43 -13.98
C GLN A 588 -34.38 -10.89 -15.42
N HIS A 589 -33.76 -9.73 -15.60
CA HIS A 589 -33.76 -9.00 -16.87
C HIS A 589 -32.52 -9.29 -17.73
N TYR A 590 -31.39 -9.61 -17.11
CA TYR A 590 -30.12 -9.77 -17.82
C TYR A 590 -29.45 -11.11 -17.50
N SER A 591 -28.55 -11.54 -18.37
CA SER A 591 -27.84 -12.82 -18.23
C SER A 591 -26.33 -12.66 -18.02
N SER A 592 -25.81 -11.44 -18.20
CA SER A 592 -24.38 -11.13 -18.13
C SER A 592 -24.14 -9.63 -17.94
N TRP A 593 -22.94 -9.28 -17.49
CA TRP A 593 -22.47 -7.89 -17.45
C TRP A 593 -22.50 -7.21 -18.82
N GLN A 594 -22.26 -7.95 -19.91
CA GLN A 594 -22.34 -7.38 -21.26
C GLN A 594 -23.77 -6.94 -21.61
N THR A 595 -24.76 -7.81 -21.40
CA THR A 595 -26.18 -7.46 -21.67
C THR A 595 -26.67 -6.36 -20.72
N TYR A 596 -26.18 -6.33 -19.48
CA TYR A 596 -26.48 -5.26 -18.53
C TYR A 596 -25.90 -3.92 -18.98
N ALA A 597 -24.64 -3.91 -19.45
CA ALA A 597 -23.97 -2.74 -19.97
C ALA A 597 -24.67 -2.15 -21.21
N GLU A 598 -25.13 -3.01 -22.13
CA GLU A 598 -25.92 -2.62 -23.31
C GLU A 598 -27.23 -1.93 -22.90
N GLY A 599 -27.96 -2.52 -21.94
CA GLY A 599 -29.18 -1.92 -21.40
C GLY A 599 -28.94 -0.60 -20.66
N LEU A 600 -27.86 -0.53 -19.88
CA LEU A 600 -27.47 0.67 -19.14
C LEU A 600 -27.14 1.82 -20.10
N TYR A 601 -26.34 1.55 -21.13
CA TYR A 601 -25.95 2.53 -22.13
C TYR A 601 -27.15 3.02 -22.96
N ALA A 602 -28.03 2.10 -23.39
CA ALA A 602 -29.24 2.46 -24.11
C ALA A 602 -30.18 3.34 -23.27
N GLY A 603 -30.37 3.01 -21.99
CA GLY A 603 -31.18 3.82 -21.08
C GLY A 603 -30.55 5.19 -20.81
N PHE A 604 -29.26 5.26 -20.50
CA PHE A 604 -28.54 6.52 -20.31
C PHE A 604 -28.66 7.42 -21.54
N SER A 605 -28.42 6.88 -22.74
CA SER A 605 -28.53 7.63 -24.00
C SER A 605 -29.95 8.12 -24.28
N PHE A 606 -30.96 7.30 -23.97
CA PHE A 606 -32.36 7.62 -24.23
C PHE A 606 -32.91 8.68 -23.28
N PHE A 607 -32.62 8.58 -21.97
CA PHE A 607 -33.21 9.47 -20.96
C PHE A 607 -32.43 10.79 -20.78
N MET A 608 -31.13 10.81 -21.10
CA MET A 608 -30.29 12.01 -21.05
C MET A 608 -30.87 13.14 -21.92
N GLY A 609 -30.94 14.34 -21.34
CA GLY A 609 -31.33 15.56 -22.04
C GLY A 609 -30.34 15.92 -23.16
N ASP A 610 -30.79 16.66 -24.16
CA ASP A 610 -29.92 17.10 -25.25
C ASP A 610 -29.18 18.37 -24.82
N THR A 611 -27.89 18.21 -24.49
CA THR A 611 -26.97 19.28 -24.14
C THR A 611 -25.77 19.25 -25.09
N PRO A 612 -25.04 20.38 -25.26
CA PRO A 612 -23.84 20.41 -26.09
C PRO A 612 -22.79 19.35 -25.72
N GLU A 613 -22.80 18.87 -24.48
CA GLU A 613 -21.87 17.89 -23.92
C GLU A 613 -22.33 16.42 -24.08
N ARG A 614 -23.56 16.17 -24.58
CA ARG A 614 -24.14 14.82 -24.68
C ARG A 614 -23.21 13.81 -25.34
N ASP A 615 -22.68 14.14 -26.52
CA ASP A 615 -21.79 13.23 -27.26
C ASP A 615 -20.51 12.91 -26.48
N SER A 616 -20.00 13.87 -25.70
CA SER A 616 -18.85 13.68 -24.83
C SER A 616 -19.19 12.76 -23.67
N PHE A 617 -20.36 12.91 -23.04
CA PHE A 617 -20.81 12.00 -21.98
C PHE A 617 -21.02 10.58 -22.49
N LEU A 618 -21.62 10.40 -23.66
CA LEU A 618 -21.78 9.09 -24.28
C LEU A 618 -20.44 8.45 -24.64
N ALA A 619 -19.50 9.23 -25.17
CA ALA A 619 -18.15 8.76 -25.45
C ALA A 619 -17.42 8.32 -24.16
N GLY A 620 -17.51 9.13 -23.10
CA GLY A 620 -16.94 8.80 -21.79
C GLY A 620 -17.55 7.53 -21.20
N LEU A 621 -18.88 7.37 -21.25
CA LEU A 621 -19.55 6.16 -20.76
C LEU A 621 -19.14 4.92 -21.56
N ARG A 622 -19.05 5.00 -22.91
CA ARG A 622 -18.55 3.87 -23.73
C ARG A 622 -17.13 3.45 -23.35
N GLN A 623 -16.25 4.42 -23.11
CA GLN A 623 -14.89 4.15 -22.67
C GLN A 623 -14.88 3.47 -21.29
N ALA A 624 -15.69 3.96 -20.35
CA ALA A 624 -15.75 3.40 -19.01
C ALA A 624 -16.37 2.00 -18.99
N LEU A 625 -17.43 1.75 -19.77
CA LEU A 625 -18.02 0.41 -19.95
C LEU A 625 -17.01 -0.57 -20.57
N THR A 626 -16.25 -0.12 -21.56
CA THR A 626 -15.15 -0.92 -22.13
C THR A 626 -14.13 -1.27 -21.05
N ALA A 627 -13.68 -0.29 -20.26
CA ALA A 627 -12.70 -0.49 -19.20
C ALA A 627 -13.18 -1.47 -18.11
N TRP A 628 -14.44 -1.34 -17.66
CA TRP A 628 -15.04 -2.20 -16.63
C TRP A 628 -15.23 -3.65 -17.12
N LEU A 629 -15.67 -3.84 -18.36
CA LEU A 629 -15.82 -5.17 -18.96
C LEU A 629 -14.48 -5.86 -19.22
N CYS A 630 -13.44 -5.08 -19.53
CA CYS A 630 -12.14 -5.60 -19.95
C CYS A 630 -11.08 -5.66 -18.83
N ALA A 631 -11.32 -5.06 -17.66
CA ALA A 631 -10.31 -4.79 -16.62
C ALA A 631 -9.06 -4.10 -17.19
N ALA A 632 -9.27 -2.98 -17.91
CA ALA A 632 -8.20 -2.21 -18.53
C ALA A 632 -8.44 -0.70 -18.35
N PRO A 633 -7.77 -0.04 -17.38
CA PRO A 633 -6.80 -0.59 -16.42
C PRO A 633 -7.42 -1.58 -15.43
N LEU A 634 -6.58 -2.34 -14.71
CA LEU A 634 -7.03 -3.40 -13.79
C LEU A 634 -8.04 -2.90 -12.75
N LEU A 635 -7.83 -1.72 -12.20
CA LEU A 635 -8.71 -1.13 -11.16
C LEU A 635 -9.84 -0.26 -11.73
N ALA A 636 -10.15 -0.36 -13.03
CA ALA A 636 -11.23 0.43 -13.63
C ALA A 636 -12.59 0.18 -12.94
N GLY A 637 -12.92 -1.08 -12.69
CA GLY A 637 -14.14 -1.50 -12.04
C GLY A 637 -14.27 -3.01 -11.92
N PRO A 638 -15.23 -3.52 -11.14
CA PRO A 638 -15.18 -4.90 -10.66
C PRO A 638 -15.84 -5.94 -11.58
N TRP A 639 -16.57 -5.53 -12.64
CA TRP A 639 -17.38 -6.45 -13.46
C TRP A 639 -16.59 -7.63 -14.03
N ALA A 640 -15.35 -7.39 -14.44
CA ALA A 640 -14.47 -8.41 -15.01
C ALA A 640 -14.11 -9.55 -14.04
N SER A 641 -14.26 -9.35 -12.73
CA SER A 641 -13.93 -10.33 -11.69
C SER A 641 -15.14 -10.82 -10.90
N LEU A 642 -16.35 -10.41 -11.29
CA LEU A 642 -17.58 -10.75 -10.59
C LEU A 642 -18.48 -11.56 -11.51
N ASP A 643 -19.08 -12.62 -10.96
CA ASP A 643 -20.18 -13.27 -11.65
C ASP A 643 -21.40 -12.34 -11.65
N PHE A 644 -22.07 -12.22 -12.80
CA PHE A 644 -23.30 -11.44 -12.90
C PHE A 644 -24.39 -12.03 -11.96
N PRO A 645 -25.26 -11.19 -11.36
CA PRO A 645 -26.32 -11.65 -10.47
C PRO A 645 -27.09 -12.86 -10.96
N GLY A 646 -27.16 -13.90 -10.12
CA GLY A 646 -27.89 -15.14 -10.39
C GLY A 646 -27.14 -16.17 -11.26
N ASN A 647 -25.98 -15.81 -11.82
CA ASN A 647 -25.15 -16.78 -12.53
C ASN A 647 -24.46 -17.77 -11.58
N LYS A 648 -24.17 -18.95 -12.12
CA LYS A 648 -23.29 -19.92 -11.44
C LYS A 648 -21.86 -19.39 -11.44
N PRO A 649 -21.05 -19.70 -10.40
CA PRO A 649 -19.65 -19.31 -10.36
C PRO A 649 -18.88 -19.73 -11.61
N ARG A 650 -18.22 -18.79 -12.29
CA ARG A 650 -17.37 -19.05 -13.47
C ARG A 650 -15.89 -18.80 -13.18
N HIS A 651 -15.61 -18.08 -12.11
CA HIS A 651 -14.29 -17.68 -11.68
C HIS A 651 -13.57 -18.81 -10.93
N PHE A 652 -12.25 -18.86 -11.06
CA PHE A 652 -11.42 -19.82 -10.32
C PHE A 652 -11.15 -19.34 -8.90
N ALA A 653 -11.21 -20.27 -7.94
CA ALA A 653 -10.87 -19.95 -6.57
C ALA A 653 -9.39 -19.52 -6.45
N PRO A 654 -9.09 -18.40 -5.78
CA PRO A 654 -7.72 -18.00 -5.50
C PRO A 654 -6.95 -19.05 -4.69
N LEU A 655 -5.62 -19.08 -4.84
CA LEU A 655 -4.74 -20.04 -4.16
C LEU A 655 -4.43 -19.68 -2.69
N HIS A 656 -5.10 -18.65 -2.17
CA HIS A 656 -4.96 -18.12 -0.81
C HIS A 656 -6.33 -17.76 -0.22
N ILE A 657 -6.40 -17.55 1.09
CA ILE A 657 -7.67 -17.37 1.81
C ILE A 657 -8.26 -15.94 1.76
N ASP A 658 -7.54 -14.97 1.19
CA ASP A 658 -8.02 -13.59 1.06
C ASP A 658 -9.07 -13.45 -0.05
N THR A 659 -10.31 -13.77 0.29
CA THR A 659 -11.48 -13.57 -0.56
C THR A 659 -12.58 -12.85 0.23
N LEU A 660 -13.56 -12.28 -0.47
CA LEU A 660 -14.78 -11.86 0.21
C LEU A 660 -15.53 -13.09 0.74
N PRO A 661 -16.21 -12.98 1.90
CA PRO A 661 -17.09 -14.03 2.36
C PRO A 661 -18.19 -14.24 1.32
N GLY A 662 -18.38 -15.50 0.94
CA GLY A 662 -19.53 -15.90 0.17
C GLY A 662 -20.82 -15.71 0.96
N ASP A 663 -21.92 -15.66 0.23
CA ASP A 663 -23.24 -15.70 0.83
C ASP A 663 -23.55 -17.07 1.43
N GLN A 664 -24.67 -17.17 2.16
CA GLN A 664 -25.29 -18.43 2.57
C GLN A 664 -25.46 -19.47 1.42
N ARG A 665 -25.35 -19.04 0.14
CA ARG A 665 -25.55 -19.86 -1.06
C ARG A 665 -24.27 -20.30 -1.76
N THR A 666 -23.10 -19.76 -1.38
CA THR A 666 -21.82 -20.03 -2.05
C THR A 666 -20.80 -20.48 -1.00
N LEU A 667 -20.52 -21.78 -0.94
CA LEU A 667 -19.41 -22.30 -0.14
C LEU A 667 -18.10 -21.88 -0.82
N HIS A 668 -17.34 -20.99 -0.16
CA HIS A 668 -15.93 -20.74 -0.46
C HIS A 668 -15.06 -21.66 0.40
#